data_AF-A0A969BMW2-F1
#
_entry.id   AF-A0A969BMW2-F1
#
_cell.length_a   1.000
_cell.length_b   1.000
_cell.length_c   1.000
_cell.angle_alpha   90.00
_cell.angle_beta   90.00
_cell.angle_gamma   90.00
#
_symmetry.space_group_name_H-M   'P 1'
#
loop_
_entity.id
_entity.type
_entity.pdbx_description
1 polymer ?
#
loop_
_entity_poly.entity_id
_entity_poly.type
_entity_poly.pdbx_seq_one_letter_code
_entity_poly.pdbx_strand_id
1 'polypeptide(L)'
;MGGAFQIEWKVTNRFRFFDDVALFRMHDVAWRQYMLKLGNLDYEAETKQRLARQTAVLGGEHVLNDRYIAFSNILRTKYDWRGWASRAEGRTCWDSEKRRHSACGGIDAYLNPTSHEIEVWLSAAASEPLPKSTICVWQVNGVEAGRASCGERVGGISLPYPDGGEISVSIGGAPAISLSAKVRDLLIVGLGDSFASGEGNPDVPVEFSAERRTRNLYPARANAGDNGSATWQDRLCHRSLYSHQLRAALQVGIENPHVSVTYLGYACSGASIENGILGAQEYVEREALRASSAVDGAAPSPYVQGDSKDAQLRRLLGDLCHNELDREDGIWFCPDKAFKRHVDYMLLSAGGNDVGFANVVAWVTLRPSTSASLAKFFGATVSAKQFAKNIRDILPDAYADLGKALEKSVPLYSSPSDAVFDASRVVLTAYPDVLVDENGNVCAAGPDEGEEDSEHNYAANQSLDGFSSWLAAGGGRLERVHAVLAELDKRMGDIAGDMGWTFAGRIYADKGFTGHGFCARNSRKADDPAEALMLPCWGDAEKPTLTCEQSWSGEIKQWRPYDPSARNYPYALRQRWVRSFNDAFMTVNQKVITRNGKIDEKSSAATFSETTGAMHPTAEGQAAMADAILMDIRPMIARDLEAQ
;
A
#
# COMPACT_ATOMS: atom_id res chain seq x y z
N MET A 1 22.74 -39.91 22.68
CA MET A 1 21.44 -39.27 22.33
C MET A 1 21.58 -37.78 21.98
N GLY A 2 22.61 -37.05 22.45
CA GLY A 2 22.78 -35.61 22.18
C GLY A 2 23.09 -35.16 20.74
N GLY A 3 22.74 -35.96 19.73
CA GLY A 3 22.91 -35.62 18.31
C GLY A 3 21.79 -36.14 17.40
N ALA A 4 20.72 -36.72 17.95
CA ALA A 4 19.61 -37.27 17.17
C ALA A 4 18.52 -36.23 16.85
N PHE A 5 18.40 -35.19 17.69
CA PHE A 5 17.35 -34.17 17.60
C PHE A 5 17.95 -32.78 17.69
N GLN A 6 17.30 -31.80 17.07
CA GLN A 6 17.65 -30.40 17.16
C GLN A 6 16.43 -29.57 17.57
N ILE A 7 16.70 -28.49 18.30
CA ILE A 7 15.69 -27.49 18.66
C ILE A 7 15.48 -26.59 17.45
N GLU A 8 14.23 -26.47 17.04
CA GLU A 8 13.76 -25.51 16.07
C GLU A 8 12.87 -24.49 16.78
N TRP A 9 12.91 -23.25 16.33
CA TRP A 9 12.05 -22.21 16.88
C TRP A 9 11.73 -21.16 15.84
N LYS A 10 10.72 -20.34 16.14
CA LYS A 10 10.41 -19.13 15.38
C LYS A 10 9.66 -18.15 16.25
N VAL A 11 9.72 -16.88 15.91
CA VAL A 11 8.85 -15.85 16.52
C VAL A 11 7.41 -16.07 16.06
N THR A 12 6.44 -16.01 16.99
CA THR A 12 5.03 -16.28 16.70
C THR A 12 4.41 -15.18 15.85
N ASN A 13 4.55 -13.91 16.27
CA ASN A 13 4.15 -12.73 15.50
C ASN A 13 5.39 -11.98 15.00
N ARG A 14 5.74 -12.16 13.71
CA ARG A 14 6.94 -11.58 13.10
C ARG A 14 6.71 -10.20 12.49
N PHE A 15 5.48 -9.68 12.55
CA PHE A 15 5.14 -8.35 12.08
C PHE A 15 4.29 -7.66 13.15
N ARG A 16 4.95 -6.99 14.09
CA ARG A 16 4.34 -6.49 15.33
C ARG A 16 3.39 -5.33 15.11
N PHE A 17 3.32 -4.78 13.91
CA PHE A 17 2.32 -3.78 13.58
C PHE A 17 0.89 -4.33 13.69
N PHE A 18 0.69 -5.62 13.45
CA PHE A 18 -0.54 -6.30 13.82
C PHE A 18 -0.48 -6.67 15.31
N ASP A 19 -1.47 -6.20 16.08
CA ASP A 19 -1.54 -6.46 17.52
C ASP A 19 -1.96 -7.90 17.85
N ASP A 20 -2.58 -8.58 16.88
CA ASP A 20 -3.03 -9.96 16.95
C ASP A 20 -2.29 -10.82 15.93
N VAL A 21 -1.70 -11.90 16.45
CA VAL A 21 -1.00 -12.91 15.69
C VAL A 21 -1.85 -13.59 14.63
N ALA A 22 -3.18 -13.64 14.76
CA ALA A 22 -4.05 -14.22 13.76
C ALA A 22 -4.02 -13.44 12.42
N LEU A 23 -3.82 -12.12 12.45
CA LEU A 23 -3.66 -11.32 11.24
C LEU A 23 -2.36 -11.67 10.53
N PHE A 24 -1.24 -11.66 11.26
CA PHE A 24 0.05 -12.10 10.72
C PHE A 24 -0.02 -13.53 10.15
N ARG A 25 -0.63 -14.46 10.90
CA ARG A 25 -0.80 -15.86 10.50
C ARG A 25 -1.60 -16.01 9.20
N MET A 26 -2.56 -15.12 8.94
CA MET A 26 -3.31 -15.13 7.68
C MET A 26 -2.38 -14.97 6.47
N HIS A 27 -1.43 -14.04 6.54
CA HIS A 27 -0.45 -13.81 5.48
C HIS A 27 0.62 -14.92 5.41
N ASP A 28 1.11 -15.41 6.55
CA ASP A 28 2.05 -16.56 6.59
C ASP A 28 1.42 -17.82 5.97
N VAL A 29 0.14 -18.08 6.23
CA VAL A 29 -0.61 -19.19 5.60
C VAL A 29 -0.80 -18.95 4.11
N ALA A 30 -1.15 -17.73 3.69
CA ALA A 30 -1.30 -17.39 2.28
C ALA A 30 0.00 -17.61 1.49
N TRP A 31 1.13 -17.16 2.04
CA TRP A 31 2.45 -17.41 1.48
C TRP A 31 2.76 -18.91 1.34
N ARG A 32 2.50 -19.71 2.38
CA ARG A 32 2.71 -21.17 2.33
C ARG A 32 1.84 -21.84 1.28
N GLN A 33 0.57 -21.45 1.15
CA GLN A 33 -0.32 -21.97 0.12
C GLN A 33 0.19 -21.65 -1.28
N TYR A 34 0.69 -20.42 -1.49
CA TYR A 34 1.32 -20.04 -2.75
C TYR A 34 2.60 -20.84 -3.03
N MET A 35 3.47 -21.04 -2.03
CA MET A 35 4.67 -21.87 -2.19
C MET A 35 4.35 -23.33 -2.53
N LEU A 36 3.30 -23.90 -1.92
CA LEU A 36 2.80 -25.24 -2.30
C LEU A 36 2.30 -25.26 -3.75
N LYS A 37 1.60 -24.21 -4.19
CA LYS A 37 1.18 -24.08 -5.58
C LYS A 37 2.38 -24.07 -6.52
N LEU A 38 3.40 -23.27 -6.24
CA LEU A 38 4.63 -23.21 -7.03
C LEU A 38 5.37 -24.55 -7.08
N GLY A 39 5.46 -25.25 -5.94
CA GLY A 39 6.09 -26.57 -5.86
C GLY A 39 5.47 -27.60 -6.81
N ASN A 40 4.15 -27.54 -6.98
CA ASN A 40 3.37 -28.43 -7.84
C ASN A 40 3.35 -28.06 -9.32
N LEU A 41 3.95 -26.93 -9.72
CA LEU A 41 4.06 -26.57 -11.14
C LEU A 41 5.10 -27.44 -11.83
N ASP A 42 4.87 -27.73 -13.12
CA ASP A 42 5.82 -28.44 -13.97
C ASP A 42 6.85 -27.46 -14.55
N TYR A 43 7.68 -26.91 -13.66
CA TYR A 43 8.77 -25.99 -13.99
C TYR A 43 10.07 -26.44 -13.32
N GLU A 44 11.19 -26.05 -13.92
CA GLU A 44 12.52 -26.20 -13.31
C GLU A 44 12.60 -25.52 -11.94
N ALA A 45 13.40 -26.09 -11.04
CA ALA A 45 13.55 -25.60 -9.67
C ALA A 45 13.98 -24.13 -9.62
N GLU A 46 14.88 -23.71 -10.50
CA GLU A 46 15.34 -22.32 -10.61
C GLU A 46 14.20 -21.38 -11.02
N THR A 47 13.34 -21.80 -11.94
CA THR A 47 12.17 -21.01 -12.36
C THR A 47 11.18 -20.84 -11.20
N LYS A 48 10.94 -21.90 -10.42
CA LYS A 48 10.09 -21.83 -9.22
C LYS A 48 10.67 -20.89 -8.17
N GLN A 49 11.98 -20.95 -7.93
CA GLN A 49 12.66 -20.03 -7.01
C GLN A 49 12.59 -18.58 -7.49
N ARG A 50 12.77 -18.36 -8.80
CA ARG A 50 12.65 -17.02 -9.39
C ARG A 50 11.23 -16.46 -9.22
N LEU A 51 10.19 -17.27 -9.50
CA LEU A 51 8.80 -16.87 -9.26
C LEU A 51 8.54 -16.58 -7.77
N ALA A 52 9.00 -17.47 -6.88
CA ALA A 52 8.88 -17.25 -5.44
C ALA A 52 9.50 -15.92 -4.99
N ARG A 53 10.63 -15.52 -5.57
CA ARG A 53 11.26 -14.21 -5.28
C ARG A 53 10.51 -13.03 -5.91
N GLN A 54 10.05 -13.16 -7.15
CA GLN A 54 9.47 -12.05 -7.93
C GLN A 54 7.99 -11.79 -7.64
N THR A 55 7.27 -12.75 -7.06
CA THR A 55 5.81 -12.65 -6.88
C THR A 55 5.37 -13.19 -5.51
N ALA A 56 6.13 -12.91 -4.45
CA ALA A 56 5.83 -13.40 -3.11
C ALA A 56 4.59 -12.73 -2.53
N VAL A 57 4.56 -11.40 -2.58
CA VAL A 57 3.48 -10.58 -2.06
C VAL A 57 2.27 -10.70 -2.98
N LEU A 58 2.46 -10.65 -4.30
CA LEU A 58 1.40 -10.83 -5.29
C LEU A 58 0.78 -12.24 -5.22
N GLY A 59 1.60 -13.28 -5.10
CA GLY A 59 1.12 -14.65 -4.92
C GLY A 59 0.29 -14.82 -3.64
N GLY A 60 0.72 -14.20 -2.54
CA GLY A 60 -0.05 -14.14 -1.29
C GLY A 60 -1.35 -13.37 -1.45
N GLU A 61 -1.35 -12.24 -2.17
CA GLU A 61 -2.54 -11.44 -2.47
C GLU A 61 -3.61 -12.26 -3.20
N HIS A 62 -3.20 -13.05 -4.20
CA HIS A 62 -4.10 -13.93 -4.94
C HIS A 62 -4.74 -15.00 -4.04
N VAL A 63 -4.06 -15.43 -2.98
CA VAL A 63 -4.65 -16.37 -2.02
C VAL A 63 -5.67 -15.68 -1.11
N LEU A 64 -5.41 -14.44 -0.72
CA LEU A 64 -6.21 -13.68 0.24
C LEU A 64 -7.48 -13.08 -0.37
N ASN A 65 -7.39 -12.54 -1.59
CA ASN A 65 -8.41 -11.64 -2.15
C ASN A 65 -9.19 -12.22 -3.34
N ASP A 66 -8.96 -13.49 -3.69
CA ASP A 66 -9.72 -14.15 -4.76
C ASP A 66 -11.12 -14.59 -4.31
N ARG A 67 -12.15 -14.21 -5.09
CA ARG A 67 -13.54 -14.68 -4.96
C ARG A 67 -13.65 -16.19 -5.26
N TYR A 68 -12.64 -16.74 -5.92
CA TYR A 68 -12.46 -18.15 -6.19
C TYR A 68 -11.49 -18.79 -5.20
N ILE A 69 -11.56 -20.11 -5.03
CA ILE A 69 -10.53 -20.88 -4.34
C ILE A 69 -9.22 -20.61 -5.09
N ALA A 70 -8.19 -20.20 -4.36
CA ALA A 70 -6.94 -19.73 -4.92
C ALA A 70 -6.42 -20.64 -6.04
N PHE A 71 -6.09 -20.04 -7.19
CA PHE A 71 -5.59 -20.74 -8.39
C PHE A 71 -6.55 -21.75 -9.00
N SER A 72 -7.87 -21.53 -8.87
CA SER A 72 -8.93 -22.32 -9.50
C SER A 72 -10.10 -21.44 -9.97
N ASN A 73 -11.06 -22.03 -10.69
CA ASN A 73 -12.30 -21.36 -11.10
C ASN A 73 -13.49 -21.68 -10.19
N ILE A 74 -13.25 -22.24 -8.99
CA ILE A 74 -14.32 -22.65 -8.06
C ILE A 74 -14.63 -21.48 -7.12
N LEU A 75 -15.87 -20.97 -7.13
CA LEU A 75 -16.29 -19.88 -6.24
C LEU A 75 -16.19 -20.30 -4.76
N ARG A 76 -15.73 -19.38 -3.91
CA ARG A 76 -15.75 -19.60 -2.46
C ARG A 76 -17.18 -19.54 -1.95
N THR A 77 -17.51 -20.42 -0.99
CA THR A 77 -18.79 -20.39 -0.28
C THR A 77 -18.94 -19.17 0.62
N LYS A 78 -17.82 -18.65 1.13
CA LYS A 78 -17.73 -17.40 1.88
C LYS A 78 -16.60 -16.55 1.30
N TYR A 79 -16.96 -15.41 0.73
CA TYR A 79 -16.03 -14.39 0.25
C TYR A 79 -16.41 -13.06 0.88
N ASP A 80 -15.44 -12.38 1.47
CA ASP A 80 -15.63 -11.03 2.01
C ASP A 80 -15.15 -10.04 0.95
N TRP A 81 -16.10 -9.37 0.29
CA TRP A 81 -15.81 -8.43 -0.80
C TRP A 81 -15.05 -7.18 -0.33
N ARG A 82 -15.04 -6.92 0.98
CA ARG A 82 -14.32 -5.80 1.61
C ARG A 82 -12.81 -5.99 1.64
N GLY A 83 -12.32 -7.19 1.29
CA GLY A 83 -10.89 -7.53 1.27
C GLY A 83 -10.35 -7.94 2.64
N TRP A 84 -9.10 -8.40 2.69
CA TRP A 84 -8.51 -8.91 3.95
C TRP A 84 -8.25 -7.79 4.98
N ALA A 85 -7.95 -6.56 4.54
CA ALA A 85 -7.61 -5.44 5.41
C ALA A 85 -8.76 -5.04 6.36
N SER A 86 -10.01 -5.25 5.96
CA SER A 86 -11.18 -4.94 6.80
C SER A 86 -11.22 -5.76 8.09
N ARG A 87 -10.47 -6.88 8.16
CA ARG A 87 -10.35 -7.72 9.36
C ARG A 87 -9.36 -7.17 10.37
N ALA A 88 -8.51 -6.23 9.96
CA ALA A 88 -7.50 -5.59 10.79
C ALA A 88 -7.95 -4.20 11.31
N GLU A 89 -9.18 -3.77 10.99
CA GLU A 89 -9.74 -2.52 11.49
C GLU A 89 -9.69 -2.47 13.03
N GLY A 90 -9.01 -1.46 13.57
CA GLY A 90 -8.82 -1.29 15.02
C GLY A 90 -7.89 -2.32 15.68
N ARG A 91 -7.16 -3.13 14.89
CA ARG A 91 -6.32 -4.24 15.37
C ARG A 91 -4.87 -4.13 14.88
N THR A 92 -4.36 -2.90 14.97
CA THR A 92 -2.99 -2.54 14.59
C THR A 92 -2.38 -1.66 15.67
N CYS A 93 -1.07 -1.56 15.71
CA CYS A 93 -0.37 -0.66 16.63
C CYS A 93 -0.49 0.83 16.26
N TRP A 94 -1.23 1.16 15.19
CA TRP A 94 -1.60 2.51 14.82
C TRP A 94 -2.86 2.99 15.55
N ASP A 95 -2.74 4.10 16.27
CA ASP A 95 -3.85 4.86 16.85
C ASP A 95 -4.33 5.88 15.81
N SER A 96 -5.48 5.62 15.19
CA SER A 96 -6.02 6.45 14.10
C SER A 96 -6.52 7.82 14.57
N GLU A 97 -6.95 7.94 15.83
CA GLU A 97 -7.43 9.20 16.40
C GLU A 97 -6.25 10.13 16.71
N LYS A 98 -5.23 9.61 17.40
CA LYS A 98 -4.00 10.36 17.70
C LYS A 98 -3.07 10.47 16.50
N ARG A 99 -3.30 9.63 15.49
CA ARG A 99 -2.45 9.43 14.32
C ARG A 99 -1.01 9.14 14.75
N ARG A 100 -0.79 8.10 15.57
CA ARG A 100 0.55 7.71 16.08
C ARG A 100 0.64 6.20 16.31
N HIS A 101 1.85 5.66 16.43
CA HIS A 101 2.07 4.24 16.76
C HIS A 101 1.94 3.97 18.28
N SER A 102 0.80 4.34 18.87
CA SER A 102 0.59 4.28 20.33
C SER A 102 -0.43 3.23 20.78
N ALA A 103 -1.10 2.52 19.86
CA ALA A 103 -2.20 1.61 20.23
C ALA A 103 -1.72 0.35 20.98
N CYS A 104 -0.45 -0.03 20.83
CA CYS A 104 0.13 -1.21 21.48
C CYS A 104 0.92 -0.88 22.77
N GLY A 105 0.26 -0.20 23.72
CA GLY A 105 0.88 0.15 25.01
C GLY A 105 1.77 1.40 24.97
N GLY A 106 1.57 2.27 23.97
CA GLY A 106 2.39 3.46 23.74
C GLY A 106 3.61 3.21 22.85
N ILE A 107 4.23 4.30 22.39
CA ILE A 107 5.33 4.23 21.42
C ILE A 107 6.56 3.49 21.97
N ASP A 108 6.88 3.64 23.25
CA ASP A 108 8.07 3.03 23.84
C ASP A 108 7.96 1.50 23.92
N ALA A 109 6.79 0.98 24.32
CA ALA A 109 6.52 -0.46 24.34
C ALA A 109 6.47 -1.07 22.93
N TYR A 110 5.99 -0.29 21.95
CA TYR A 110 5.99 -0.71 20.55
C TYR A 110 7.41 -0.79 19.98
N LEU A 111 8.21 0.26 20.14
CA LEU A 111 9.58 0.32 19.63
C LEU A 111 10.55 -0.62 20.34
N ASN A 112 10.43 -0.78 21.66
CA ASN A 112 11.39 -1.50 22.48
C ASN A 112 10.68 -2.58 23.32
N PRO A 113 10.36 -3.74 22.72
CA PRO A 113 9.74 -4.85 23.46
C PRO A 113 10.72 -5.38 24.51
N THR A 114 10.22 -5.95 25.60
CA THR A 114 11.07 -6.64 26.60
C THR A 114 11.25 -8.12 26.31
N SER A 115 10.41 -8.67 25.43
CA SER A 115 10.47 -10.06 24.99
C SER A 115 9.69 -10.26 23.68
N HIS A 116 9.93 -11.39 23.03
CA HIS A 116 9.13 -11.87 21.91
C HIS A 116 8.50 -13.22 22.25
N GLU A 117 7.25 -13.42 21.85
CA GLU A 117 6.65 -14.74 21.90
C GLU A 117 7.21 -15.63 20.78
N ILE A 118 7.60 -16.85 21.12
CA ILE A 118 8.13 -17.85 20.20
C ILE A 118 7.32 -19.15 20.22
N GLU A 119 7.40 -19.88 19.11
CA GLU A 119 6.99 -21.28 18.98
C GLU A 119 8.25 -22.15 18.85
N VAL A 120 8.34 -23.22 19.64
CA VAL A 120 9.45 -24.18 19.64
C VAL A 120 8.98 -25.58 19.28
N TRP A 121 9.85 -26.38 18.65
CA TRP A 121 9.61 -27.80 18.38
C TRP A 121 10.92 -28.56 18.19
N LEU A 122 10.85 -29.88 18.28
CA LEU A 122 11.96 -30.75 17.93
C LEU A 122 11.86 -31.16 16.46
N SER A 123 13.00 -31.18 15.75
CA SER A 123 13.16 -31.88 14.48
C SER A 123 14.24 -32.96 14.61
N ALA A 124 14.18 -33.95 13.73
CA ALA A 124 15.18 -35.02 13.69
C ALA A 124 16.43 -34.51 12.97
N ALA A 125 17.58 -34.56 13.64
CA ALA A 125 18.88 -34.23 13.02
C ALA A 125 19.46 -35.43 12.24
N ALA A 126 18.93 -36.63 12.49
CA ALA A 126 19.31 -37.90 11.84
C ALA A 126 18.05 -38.69 11.41
N SER A 127 18.22 -39.92 10.93
CA SER A 127 17.13 -40.81 10.49
C SER A 127 16.20 -41.29 11.62
N GLU A 128 16.41 -40.84 12.87
CA GLU A 128 15.63 -41.27 14.02
C GLU A 128 14.28 -40.52 14.10
N PRO A 129 13.15 -41.23 14.24
CA PRO A 129 11.86 -40.58 14.38
C PRO A 129 11.74 -39.88 15.74
N LEU A 130 11.02 -38.76 15.78
CA LEU A 130 10.72 -38.05 17.03
C LEU A 130 10.00 -38.97 18.03
N PRO A 131 10.36 -38.93 19.34
CA PRO A 131 9.76 -39.78 20.37
C PRO A 131 8.38 -39.25 20.78
N LYS A 132 7.38 -39.39 19.91
CA LYS A 132 6.02 -38.79 20.06
C LYS A 132 5.26 -39.23 21.32
N SER A 133 5.59 -40.37 21.92
CA SER A 133 4.98 -40.82 23.18
C SER A 133 5.65 -40.23 24.42
N THR A 134 6.79 -39.55 24.26
CA THR A 134 7.58 -38.97 25.34
C THR A 134 7.21 -37.50 25.52
N ILE A 135 7.22 -37.06 26.77
CA ILE A 135 7.02 -35.65 27.12
C ILE A 135 8.34 -34.90 27.00
N CYS A 136 8.29 -33.79 26.28
CA CYS A 136 9.32 -32.78 26.19
C CYS A 136 8.99 -31.63 27.15
N VAL A 137 9.93 -31.30 28.03
CA VAL A 137 9.85 -30.14 28.93
C VAL A 137 10.77 -29.07 28.39
N TRP A 138 10.19 -27.95 27.98
CA TRP A 138 10.88 -26.80 27.39
C TRP A 138 11.19 -25.77 28.47
N GLN A 139 12.38 -25.21 28.43
CA GLN A 139 12.83 -24.19 29.36
C GLN A 139 13.46 -23.01 28.61
N VAL A 140 13.34 -21.81 29.19
CA VAL A 140 14.09 -20.63 28.78
C VAL A 140 14.91 -20.16 29.98
N ASN A 141 16.23 -20.07 29.83
CA ASN A 141 17.15 -19.73 30.91
C ASN A 141 16.96 -20.60 32.17
N GLY A 142 16.70 -21.90 31.98
CA GLY A 142 16.48 -22.87 33.05
C GLY A 142 15.10 -22.84 33.72
N VAL A 143 14.19 -21.94 33.31
CA VAL A 143 12.81 -21.87 33.82
C VAL A 143 11.87 -22.62 32.88
N GLU A 144 11.03 -23.53 33.39
CA GLU A 144 10.03 -24.24 32.59
C GLU A 144 9.08 -23.24 31.92
N ALA A 145 9.07 -23.27 30.59
CA ALA A 145 8.27 -22.39 29.73
C ALA A 145 7.14 -23.14 29.02
N GLY A 146 7.22 -24.47 28.92
CA GLY A 146 6.17 -25.28 28.31
C GLY A 146 6.41 -26.78 28.39
N ARG A 147 5.35 -27.56 28.19
CA ARG A 147 5.37 -29.02 28.26
C ARG A 147 4.39 -29.61 27.26
N ALA A 148 4.86 -30.52 26.40
CA ALA A 148 4.02 -31.19 25.40
C ALA A 148 4.63 -32.53 24.99
N SER A 149 3.92 -33.30 24.15
CA SER A 149 4.57 -34.43 23.46
C SER A 149 5.74 -33.92 22.62
N CYS A 150 6.83 -34.68 22.53
CA CYS A 150 7.98 -34.33 21.69
C CYS A 150 7.66 -34.26 20.19
N GLY A 151 6.46 -34.68 19.75
CA GLY A 151 5.98 -34.48 18.39
C GLY A 151 5.20 -33.19 18.16
N GLU A 152 4.95 -32.40 19.20
CA GLU A 152 4.12 -31.20 19.16
C GLU A 152 4.95 -29.92 19.14
N ARG A 153 4.37 -28.87 18.57
CA ARG A 153 4.89 -27.51 18.62
C ARG A 153 4.32 -26.81 19.85
N VAL A 154 5.15 -26.04 20.57
CA VAL A 154 4.76 -25.32 21.79
C VAL A 154 4.93 -23.82 21.54
N GLY A 155 3.82 -23.06 21.58
CA GLY A 155 3.81 -21.59 21.48
C GLY A 155 3.62 -20.91 22.84
N GLY A 156 3.48 -19.58 22.85
CA GLY A 156 3.28 -18.81 24.09
C GLY A 156 4.53 -18.67 24.96
N ILE A 157 5.70 -19.07 24.46
CA ILE A 157 6.97 -18.99 25.20
C ILE A 157 7.55 -17.59 25.03
N SER A 158 7.86 -16.92 26.14
CA SER A 158 8.52 -15.61 26.11
C SER A 158 10.04 -15.77 26.05
N LEU A 159 10.65 -15.29 24.96
CA LEU A 159 12.10 -15.17 24.81
C LEU A 159 12.52 -13.73 25.13
N PRO A 160 13.40 -13.49 26.13
CA PRO A 160 13.83 -12.14 26.49
C PRO A 160 14.48 -11.38 25.33
N TYR A 161 14.31 -10.06 25.30
CA TYR A 161 14.90 -9.15 24.34
C TYR A 161 15.52 -7.94 25.08
N PRO A 162 16.67 -7.39 24.64
CA PRO A 162 17.40 -7.70 23.41
C PRO A 162 18.37 -8.88 23.50
N ASP A 163 18.72 -9.33 24.70
CA ASP A 163 19.85 -10.27 24.89
C ASP A 163 19.56 -11.71 24.46
N GLY A 164 18.27 -12.07 24.29
CA GLY A 164 17.87 -13.44 24.00
C GLY A 164 17.86 -14.32 25.24
N GLY A 165 18.00 -15.62 25.04
CA GLY A 165 18.08 -16.60 26.10
C GLY A 165 18.51 -17.98 25.61
N GLU A 166 18.84 -18.86 26.53
CA GLU A 166 19.04 -20.28 26.22
C GLU A 166 17.70 -20.99 26.21
N ILE A 167 17.31 -21.54 25.06
CA ILE A 167 16.19 -22.48 24.93
C ILE A 167 16.74 -23.87 25.18
N SER A 168 16.15 -24.60 26.11
CA SER A 168 16.53 -25.99 26.36
C SER A 168 15.31 -26.91 26.42
N VAL A 169 15.52 -28.19 26.08
CA VAL A 169 14.48 -29.21 26.12
C VAL A 169 14.99 -30.51 26.72
N SER A 170 14.28 -31.00 27.73
CA SER A 170 14.52 -32.30 28.35
C SER A 170 13.55 -33.34 27.80
N ILE A 171 14.08 -34.48 27.33
CA ILE A 171 13.30 -35.57 26.73
C ILE A 171 13.23 -36.73 27.72
N GLY A 172 12.07 -36.97 28.35
CA GLY A 172 11.89 -38.13 29.24
C GLY A 172 12.90 -38.22 30.39
N GLY A 173 13.41 -37.09 30.89
CA GLY A 173 14.42 -37.03 31.97
C GLY A 173 15.87 -37.20 31.52
N ALA A 174 16.14 -37.33 30.21
CA ALA A 174 17.50 -37.30 29.65
C ALA A 174 18.12 -35.89 29.76
N PRO A 175 19.46 -35.76 29.63
CA PRO A 175 20.14 -34.46 29.58
C PRO A 175 19.51 -33.54 28.53
N ALA A 176 19.36 -32.26 28.88
CA ALA A 176 18.75 -31.28 28.02
C ALA A 176 19.61 -31.02 26.76
N ILE A 177 18.94 -30.83 25.63
CA ILE A 177 19.51 -30.18 24.45
C ILE A 177 19.31 -28.68 24.67
N SER A 178 20.31 -27.86 24.39
CA SER A 178 20.24 -26.40 24.56
C SER A 178 20.69 -25.67 23.29
N LEU A 179 20.11 -24.50 23.05
CA LEU A 179 20.43 -23.59 21.96
C LEU A 179 20.36 -22.15 22.48
N SER A 180 21.37 -21.33 22.19
CA SER A 180 21.27 -19.88 22.38
C SER A 180 20.39 -19.29 21.27
N ALA A 181 19.33 -18.57 21.67
CA ALA A 181 18.37 -17.99 20.75
C ALA A 181 18.23 -16.49 21.03
N LYS A 182 18.25 -15.70 19.95
CA LYS A 182 18.09 -14.25 19.98
C LYS A 182 17.23 -13.83 18.80
N VAL A 183 16.22 -12.99 19.05
CA VAL A 183 15.40 -12.41 17.98
C VAL A 183 16.12 -11.20 17.41
N ARG A 184 16.20 -11.13 16.07
CA ARG A 184 16.53 -9.87 15.39
C ARG A 184 15.24 -9.07 15.20
N ASP A 185 15.10 -7.96 15.91
CA ASP A 185 14.00 -7.02 15.68
C ASP A 185 14.48 -5.92 14.73
N LEU A 186 13.91 -5.85 13.52
CA LEU A 186 14.20 -4.83 12.51
C LEU A 186 13.19 -3.68 12.61
N LEU A 187 13.67 -2.43 12.67
CA LEU A 187 12.85 -1.24 12.54
C LEU A 187 12.86 -0.76 11.09
N ILE A 188 11.73 -0.95 10.40
CA ILE A 188 11.52 -0.50 9.02
C ILE A 188 10.57 0.70 9.04
N VAL A 189 10.96 1.79 8.38
CA VAL A 189 10.17 3.02 8.31
C VAL A 189 9.68 3.24 6.88
N GLY A 190 8.44 3.68 6.71
CA GLY A 190 7.86 4.07 5.42
C GLY A 190 7.49 5.55 5.38
N LEU A 191 8.11 6.32 4.48
CA LEU A 191 7.77 7.71 4.18
C LEU A 191 7.38 7.84 2.70
N GLY A 192 6.56 8.83 2.38
CA GLY A 192 6.30 9.15 0.99
C GLY A 192 4.94 9.74 0.67
N ASP A 193 4.61 9.67 -0.61
CA ASP A 193 3.41 10.23 -1.23
C ASP A 193 2.23 9.24 -1.27
N SER A 194 1.31 9.46 -2.21
CA SER A 194 0.08 8.67 -2.38
C SER A 194 0.33 7.24 -2.88
N PHE A 195 1.41 6.99 -3.63
CA PHE A 195 1.75 5.63 -4.03
C PHE A 195 2.18 4.83 -2.80
N ALA A 196 2.97 5.44 -1.91
CA ALA A 196 3.39 4.83 -0.64
C ALA A 196 2.28 4.76 0.41
N SER A 197 1.32 5.69 0.42
CA SER A 197 0.19 5.62 1.37
C SER A 197 -0.74 4.42 1.09
N GLY A 198 -0.80 3.95 -0.16
CA GLY A 198 -1.77 2.94 -0.59
C GLY A 198 -3.10 3.54 -1.05
N GLU A 199 -3.07 4.81 -1.46
CA GLU A 199 -4.21 5.55 -2.01
C GLU A 199 -5.02 4.72 -3.03
N GLY A 200 -6.35 4.90 -3.03
CA GLY A 200 -7.28 4.10 -3.83
C GLY A 200 -7.61 2.70 -3.28
N ASN A 201 -7.02 2.29 -2.14
CA ASN A 201 -7.26 0.98 -1.51
C ASN A 201 -7.60 1.13 -0.01
N PRO A 202 -8.76 1.68 0.36
CA PRO A 202 -9.16 1.84 1.76
C PRO A 202 -9.30 0.50 2.50
N ASP A 203 -8.91 0.42 3.77
CA ASP A 203 -9.01 -0.81 4.56
C ASP A 203 -10.44 -1.38 4.60
N VAL A 204 -11.45 -0.50 4.58
CA VAL A 204 -12.85 -0.85 4.33
C VAL A 204 -13.37 0.00 3.16
N PRO A 205 -13.76 -0.61 2.03
CA PRO A 205 -14.29 0.13 0.89
C PRO A 205 -15.71 0.61 1.14
N VAL A 206 -16.15 1.59 0.36
CA VAL A 206 -17.52 2.09 0.38
C VAL A 206 -18.55 1.00 0.05
N GLU A 207 -19.70 1.05 0.72
CA GLU A 207 -20.87 0.22 0.43
C GLU A 207 -21.95 1.04 -0.29
N PHE A 208 -22.75 0.41 -1.17
CA PHE A 208 -23.79 1.08 -1.97
C PHE A 208 -25.20 0.57 -1.67
N SER A 209 -26.19 1.47 -1.76
CA SER A 209 -27.59 1.15 -1.54
C SER A 209 -28.19 0.40 -2.73
N ALA A 210 -28.99 -0.64 -2.45
CA ALA A 210 -29.73 -1.36 -3.47
C ALA A 210 -30.82 -0.51 -4.13
N GLU A 211 -31.33 0.54 -3.47
CA GLU A 211 -32.47 1.35 -3.94
C GLU A 211 -32.11 2.80 -4.27
N ARG A 212 -31.17 3.42 -3.54
CA ARG A 212 -30.86 4.85 -3.69
C ARG A 212 -29.92 5.12 -4.85
N ARG A 213 -30.17 6.23 -5.54
CA ARG A 213 -29.41 6.72 -6.69
C ARG A 213 -29.14 8.21 -6.53
N THR A 214 -28.05 8.68 -7.11
CA THR A 214 -27.83 10.13 -7.29
C THR A 214 -28.73 10.66 -8.41
N ARG A 215 -28.88 11.98 -8.51
CA ARG A 215 -29.67 12.62 -9.60
C ARG A 215 -29.16 12.27 -11.00
N ASN A 216 -27.91 11.84 -11.11
CA ASN A 216 -27.23 11.46 -12.35
C ASN A 216 -27.28 9.95 -12.60
N LEU A 217 -28.22 9.23 -11.96
CA LEU A 217 -28.43 7.78 -12.13
C LEU A 217 -27.30 6.88 -11.60
N TYR A 218 -26.30 7.46 -10.95
CA TYR A 218 -25.17 6.72 -10.36
C TYR A 218 -25.49 6.16 -8.97
N PRO A 219 -24.69 5.20 -8.46
CA PRO A 219 -24.90 4.56 -7.17
C PRO A 219 -24.75 5.57 -6.02
N ALA A 220 -25.69 5.52 -5.08
CA ALA A 220 -25.58 6.24 -3.82
C ALA A 220 -25.08 5.30 -2.73
N ARG A 221 -24.21 5.81 -1.85
CA ARG A 221 -23.65 5.05 -0.71
C ARG A 221 -24.75 4.46 0.17
N ALA A 222 -24.54 3.28 0.74
CA ALA A 222 -25.49 2.55 1.60
C ALA A 222 -25.86 3.32 2.87
N ASN A 223 -24.92 4.08 3.41
CA ASN A 223 -25.17 5.06 4.47
C ASN A 223 -25.00 6.49 3.90
N ALA A 224 -26.03 7.31 4.06
CA ALA A 224 -26.05 8.70 3.59
C ALA A 224 -25.35 9.67 4.56
N GLY A 225 -25.03 9.21 5.77
CA GLY A 225 -24.30 9.97 6.78
C GLY A 225 -22.78 9.80 6.67
N ASP A 226 -22.09 10.45 7.59
CA ASP A 226 -20.64 10.65 7.54
C ASP A 226 -19.85 9.33 7.74
N ASN A 227 -20.47 8.35 8.41
CA ASN A 227 -19.95 6.98 8.59
C ASN A 227 -20.15 6.09 7.34
N GLY A 228 -20.60 6.64 6.22
CA GLY A 228 -20.79 5.90 4.96
C GLY A 228 -19.60 5.94 4.00
N SER A 229 -18.54 6.69 4.32
CA SER A 229 -17.31 6.75 3.52
C SER A 229 -16.47 5.48 3.67
N ALA A 230 -15.50 5.30 2.78
CA ALA A 230 -14.46 4.30 2.98
C ALA A 230 -13.61 4.60 4.23
N THR A 231 -13.13 3.54 4.89
CA THR A 231 -12.29 3.62 6.10
C THR A 231 -10.82 3.38 5.75
N TRP A 232 -9.94 4.16 6.36
CA TRP A 232 -8.50 4.10 6.19
C TRP A 232 -7.82 3.97 7.55
N GLN A 233 -6.63 3.39 7.57
CA GLN A 233 -5.77 3.39 8.74
C GLN A 233 -5.47 4.83 9.22
N ASP A 234 -5.11 5.73 8.31
CA ASP A 234 -5.04 7.18 8.57
C ASP A 234 -5.90 7.89 7.53
N ARG A 235 -7.07 8.35 7.98
CA ARG A 235 -8.06 9.01 7.12
C ARG A 235 -7.52 10.24 6.41
N LEU A 236 -6.74 11.09 7.08
CA LEU A 236 -6.26 12.32 6.45
C LEU A 236 -5.19 12.05 5.39
N CYS A 237 -4.39 11.02 5.63
CA CYS A 237 -3.31 10.61 4.74
C CYS A 237 -3.72 9.59 3.68
N HIS A 238 -4.97 9.10 3.73
CA HIS A 238 -5.43 7.95 2.94
C HIS A 238 -4.43 6.78 3.03
N ARG A 239 -3.86 6.57 4.23
CA ARG A 239 -2.89 5.49 4.46
C ARG A 239 -3.63 4.19 4.69
N SER A 240 -3.15 3.12 4.06
CA SER A 240 -3.81 1.82 3.97
C SER A 240 -2.86 0.66 4.26
N LEU A 241 -3.42 -0.45 4.76
CA LEU A 241 -2.72 -1.73 4.91
C LEU A 241 -2.32 -2.37 3.57
N TYR A 242 -2.88 -1.90 2.45
CA TYR A 242 -2.50 -2.33 1.12
C TYR A 242 -1.24 -1.65 0.58
N SER A 243 -0.68 -0.66 1.28
CA SER A 243 0.57 0.01 0.91
C SER A 243 1.70 -0.98 0.60
N HIS A 244 2.41 -0.78 -0.52
CA HIS A 244 3.56 -1.61 -0.88
C HIS A 244 4.67 -1.56 0.18
N GLN A 245 4.84 -0.44 0.89
CA GLN A 245 5.87 -0.30 1.93
C GLN A 245 5.57 -1.20 3.13
N LEU A 246 4.33 -1.18 3.61
CA LEU A 246 3.87 -2.04 4.70
C LEU A 246 3.99 -3.52 4.31
N ARG A 247 3.59 -3.85 3.09
CA ARG A 247 3.57 -5.23 2.60
C ARG A 247 4.96 -5.79 2.36
N ALA A 248 5.91 -4.99 1.90
CA ALA A 248 7.31 -5.37 1.83
C ALA A 248 7.86 -5.67 3.23
N ALA A 249 7.62 -4.79 4.21
CA ALA A 249 8.04 -5.01 5.60
C ALA A 249 7.39 -6.25 6.24
N LEU A 250 6.11 -6.50 5.97
CA LEU A 250 5.40 -7.70 6.40
C LEU A 250 6.03 -8.97 5.79
N GLN A 251 6.33 -8.95 4.49
CA GLN A 251 6.92 -10.10 3.80
C GLN A 251 8.32 -10.44 4.33
N VAL A 252 9.11 -9.44 4.74
CA VAL A 252 10.37 -9.67 5.48
C VAL A 252 10.12 -10.52 6.73
N GLY A 253 9.11 -10.19 7.54
CA GLY A 253 8.73 -10.98 8.71
C GLY A 253 8.23 -12.39 8.36
N ILE A 254 7.51 -12.55 7.25
CA ILE A 254 7.00 -13.86 6.79
C ILE A 254 8.15 -14.79 6.38
N GLU A 255 9.16 -14.27 5.70
CA GLU A 255 10.25 -15.07 5.13
C GLU A 255 11.34 -15.42 6.15
N ASN A 256 11.42 -14.72 7.28
CA ASN A 256 12.50 -14.86 8.24
C ASN A 256 11.99 -15.34 9.62
N PRO A 257 12.10 -16.64 9.97
CA PRO A 257 11.51 -17.19 11.19
C PRO A 257 12.04 -16.62 12.52
N HIS A 258 13.29 -16.17 12.55
CA HIS A 258 13.95 -15.63 13.75
C HIS A 258 13.97 -14.09 13.80
N VAL A 259 13.30 -13.43 12.84
CA VAL A 259 13.20 -11.98 12.73
C VAL A 259 11.82 -11.51 13.18
N SER A 260 11.78 -10.42 13.92
CA SER A 260 10.60 -9.60 14.13
C SER A 260 10.75 -8.30 13.36
N VAL A 261 9.69 -7.80 12.75
CA VAL A 261 9.67 -6.49 12.10
C VAL A 261 8.75 -5.56 12.89
N THR A 262 9.32 -4.44 13.32
CA THR A 262 8.63 -3.28 13.85
C THR A 262 8.52 -2.25 12.72
N TYR A 263 7.29 -1.91 12.32
CA TYR A 263 7.05 -1.00 11.20
C TYR A 263 6.51 0.35 11.68
N LEU A 264 7.07 1.44 11.16
CA LEU A 264 6.51 2.79 11.32
C LEU A 264 6.15 3.38 9.96
N GLY A 265 4.86 3.58 9.69
CA GLY A 265 4.39 4.18 8.44
C GLY A 265 3.89 5.61 8.62
N TYR A 266 4.45 6.56 7.86
CA TYR A 266 4.01 7.96 7.84
C TYR A 266 3.67 8.49 6.44
N ALA A 267 3.85 7.68 5.39
CA ALA A 267 3.45 8.05 4.03
C ALA A 267 2.04 8.64 3.97
N CYS A 268 1.88 9.68 3.17
CA CYS A 268 0.69 10.51 3.17
C CYS A 268 0.38 11.00 1.76
N SER A 269 -0.84 10.74 1.30
CA SER A 269 -1.30 11.22 0.00
C SER A 269 -1.22 12.74 -0.10
N GLY A 270 -0.77 13.23 -1.26
CA GLY A 270 -0.55 14.65 -1.52
C GLY A 270 0.82 15.18 -1.10
N ALA A 271 1.66 14.38 -0.42
CA ALA A 271 2.99 14.83 -0.03
C ALA A 271 3.94 14.99 -1.25
N SER A 272 4.60 16.14 -1.30
CA SER A 272 5.85 16.38 -2.02
C SER A 272 7.02 16.26 -1.04
N ILE A 273 8.25 16.39 -1.52
CA ILE A 273 9.43 16.40 -0.63
C ILE A 273 9.38 17.62 0.29
N GLU A 274 9.20 18.82 -0.28
CA GLU A 274 9.16 20.07 0.48
C GLU A 274 7.93 20.10 1.41
N ASN A 275 6.74 19.85 0.85
CA ASN A 275 5.47 19.92 1.58
C ASN A 275 4.96 18.52 1.88
N GLY A 276 4.85 18.15 3.15
CA GLY A 276 4.40 16.83 3.60
C GLY A 276 5.53 16.01 4.19
N ILE A 277 6.63 15.76 3.46
CA ILE A 277 7.76 14.99 4.01
C ILE A 277 8.57 15.85 4.98
N LEU A 278 9.11 16.99 4.51
CA LEU A 278 9.92 17.90 5.31
C LEU A 278 9.08 18.99 6.00
N GLY A 279 8.09 19.52 5.28
CA GLY A 279 7.19 20.60 5.71
C GLY A 279 5.80 20.12 6.09
N ALA A 280 4.92 21.08 6.42
CA ALA A 280 3.53 20.79 6.78
C ALA A 280 2.78 20.06 5.64
N GLN A 281 1.85 19.19 6.01
CA GLN A 281 1.09 18.39 5.07
C GLN A 281 -0.19 19.13 4.63
N GLU A 282 -0.40 19.27 3.33
CA GLU A 282 -1.72 19.51 2.76
C GLU A 282 -2.39 18.14 2.53
N TYR A 283 -3.53 17.87 3.17
CA TYR A 283 -4.19 16.57 3.08
C TYR A 283 -5.11 16.49 1.88
N VAL A 284 -5.27 15.29 1.31
CA VAL A 284 -6.22 15.04 0.20
C VAL A 284 -7.70 15.13 0.62
N GLU A 285 -7.97 15.11 1.92
CA GLU A 285 -9.28 15.38 2.49
C GLU A 285 -9.66 16.86 2.37
N ARG A 286 -10.95 17.15 2.17
CA ARG A 286 -11.46 18.51 1.94
C ARG A 286 -12.53 18.89 2.96
N GLU A 287 -12.49 20.14 3.39
CA GLU A 287 -13.50 20.72 4.30
C GLU A 287 -14.38 21.75 3.57
N ALA A 288 -15.70 21.68 3.78
CA ALA A 288 -16.64 22.62 3.18
C ALA A 288 -16.40 24.07 3.65
N LEU A 289 -16.45 25.02 2.72
CA LEU A 289 -16.49 26.45 3.05
C LEU A 289 -17.84 26.78 3.70
N ARG A 290 -17.89 27.78 4.60
CA ARG A 290 -19.15 28.17 5.26
C ARG A 290 -20.25 28.48 4.24
N ALA A 291 -21.45 27.99 4.52
CA ALA A 291 -22.63 27.97 3.63
C ALA A 291 -23.03 29.31 2.98
N SER A 292 -22.54 30.44 3.46
CA SER A 292 -22.82 31.77 2.89
C SER A 292 -22.06 32.09 1.59
N SER A 293 -21.25 31.18 1.07
CA SER A 293 -20.39 31.41 -0.11
C SER A 293 -20.63 30.48 -1.29
N ALA A 294 -21.59 29.55 -1.19
CA ALA A 294 -21.93 28.59 -2.24
C ALA A 294 -22.78 29.21 -3.37
N VAL A 295 -22.32 30.33 -3.93
CA VAL A 295 -22.78 30.86 -5.21
C VAL A 295 -22.28 29.92 -6.31
N ASP A 296 -23.03 29.73 -7.38
CA ASP A 296 -22.54 29.01 -8.56
C ASP A 296 -21.27 29.71 -9.09
N GLY A 297 -20.17 28.96 -9.19
CA GLY A 297 -18.83 29.51 -9.49
C GLY A 297 -17.91 29.73 -8.28
N ALA A 298 -18.32 29.36 -7.06
CA ALA A 298 -17.46 29.36 -5.87
C ALA A 298 -16.20 28.49 -6.05
N ALA A 299 -15.11 28.87 -5.37
CA ALA A 299 -13.86 28.11 -5.36
C ALA A 299 -14.08 26.68 -4.82
N PRO A 300 -13.36 25.67 -5.34
CA PRO A 300 -13.42 24.31 -4.80
C PRO A 300 -13.14 24.32 -3.30
N SER A 301 -13.83 23.45 -2.54
CA SER A 301 -13.59 23.26 -1.11
C SER A 301 -12.09 23.03 -0.86
N PRO A 302 -11.46 23.80 0.03
CA PRO A 302 -10.03 23.71 0.23
C PRO A 302 -9.65 22.36 0.82
N TYR A 303 -8.42 21.95 0.53
CA TYR A 303 -7.77 20.85 1.22
C TYR A 303 -7.63 21.17 2.70
N VAL A 304 -7.77 20.15 3.55
CA VAL A 304 -7.47 20.26 4.97
C VAL A 304 -5.98 20.53 5.11
N GLN A 305 -5.63 21.57 5.85
CA GLN A 305 -4.24 21.96 6.08
C GLN A 305 -3.76 21.38 7.41
N GLY A 306 -2.67 20.63 7.36
CA GLY A 306 -1.89 20.25 8.53
C GLY A 306 -1.06 21.41 9.05
N ASP A 307 -0.55 21.28 10.27
CA ASP A 307 0.39 22.23 10.84
C ASP A 307 1.85 21.75 10.68
N SER A 308 2.81 22.56 11.16
CA SER A 308 4.24 22.20 11.09
C SER A 308 4.62 20.88 11.77
N LYS A 309 3.77 20.33 12.65
CA LYS A 309 3.96 19.04 13.33
C LYS A 309 3.51 17.86 12.48
N ASP A 310 2.78 18.11 11.39
CA ASP A 310 2.28 17.06 10.51
C ASP A 310 3.28 16.62 9.44
N ALA A 311 4.47 17.24 9.38
CA ALA A 311 5.57 16.77 8.54
C ALA A 311 5.95 15.32 8.88
N GLN A 312 6.07 14.46 7.87
CA GLN A 312 6.31 13.02 8.09
C GLN A 312 7.64 12.77 8.82
N LEU A 313 8.71 13.46 8.41
CA LEU A 313 10.02 13.34 9.06
C LEU A 313 9.93 13.77 10.53
N ARG A 314 9.21 14.87 10.82
CA ARG A 314 9.02 15.33 12.19
C ARG A 314 8.23 14.32 13.05
N ARG A 315 7.22 13.66 12.49
CA ARG A 315 6.43 12.65 13.20
C ARG A 315 7.25 11.41 13.51
N LEU A 316 8.06 10.94 12.55
CA LEU A 316 9.04 9.88 12.75
C LEU A 316 9.98 10.24 13.91
N LEU A 317 10.60 11.41 13.87
CA LEU A 317 11.54 11.84 14.91
C LEU A 317 10.85 11.96 16.28
N GLY A 318 9.60 12.45 16.31
CA GLY A 318 8.82 12.52 17.55
C GLY A 318 8.57 11.17 18.21
N ASP A 319 8.45 10.11 17.41
CA ASP A 319 8.30 8.75 17.91
C ASP A 319 9.66 8.14 18.32
N LEU A 320 10.76 8.47 17.61
CA LEU A 320 12.10 7.95 17.86
C LEU A 320 12.92 8.68 18.94
N CYS A 321 12.64 9.94 19.24
CA CYS A 321 13.44 10.73 20.18
C CYS A 321 12.99 10.57 21.63
N HIS A 322 13.94 10.42 22.55
CA HIS A 322 13.68 10.52 23.98
C HIS A 322 13.28 11.94 24.40
N ASN A 323 13.92 12.94 23.80
CA ASN A 323 13.77 14.36 24.13
C ASN A 323 12.83 15.08 23.16
N GLU A 324 12.40 16.28 23.53
CA GLU A 324 11.74 17.18 22.57
C GLU A 324 12.67 17.48 21.39
N LEU A 325 12.09 17.59 20.19
CA LEU A 325 12.86 17.88 18.98
C LEU A 325 13.31 19.33 18.95
N ASP A 326 14.52 19.54 18.43
CA ASP A 326 15.05 20.87 18.12
C ASP A 326 15.11 21.08 16.60
N ARG A 327 15.32 22.33 16.18
CA ARG A 327 15.29 22.74 14.78
C ARG A 327 16.46 23.66 14.45
N GLU A 328 17.24 23.28 13.46
CA GLU A 328 18.38 24.06 12.96
C GLU A 328 18.38 24.04 11.44
N ASP A 329 18.53 25.23 10.83
CA ASP A 329 18.44 25.44 9.38
C ASP A 329 17.17 24.86 8.76
N GLY A 330 16.05 24.97 9.48
CA GLY A 330 14.76 24.45 9.04
C GLY A 330 14.57 22.95 9.22
N ILE A 331 15.63 22.18 9.55
CA ILE A 331 15.60 20.72 9.71
C ILE A 331 15.37 20.35 11.18
N TRP A 332 14.39 19.48 11.43
CA TRP A 332 14.14 18.90 12.75
C TRP A 332 15.16 17.81 13.06
N PHE A 333 15.65 17.75 14.29
CA PHE A 333 16.57 16.71 14.73
C PHE A 333 16.38 16.36 16.21
N CYS A 334 17.03 15.27 16.63
CA CYS A 334 17.06 14.81 18.01
C CYS A 334 18.24 15.43 18.76
N PRO A 335 18.02 16.25 19.80
CA PRO A 335 19.11 16.76 20.63
C PRO A 335 19.95 15.62 21.19
N ASP A 336 21.27 15.83 21.21
CA ASP A 336 22.28 14.87 21.68
C ASP A 336 22.25 13.50 20.99
N LYS A 337 21.55 13.39 19.85
CA LYS A 337 21.27 12.10 19.18
C LYS A 337 20.64 11.07 20.14
N ALA A 338 19.83 11.54 21.09
CA ALA A 338 19.17 10.72 22.12
C ALA A 338 17.97 9.93 21.56
N PHE A 339 18.25 9.00 20.65
CA PHE A 339 17.26 8.14 20.02
C PHE A 339 16.93 6.91 20.87
N LYS A 340 15.66 6.53 20.87
CA LYS A 340 15.13 5.31 21.51
C LYS A 340 15.57 4.04 20.80
N ARG A 341 15.78 4.12 19.48
CA ARG A 341 16.13 3.00 18.60
C ARG A 341 16.67 3.54 17.26
N HIS A 342 17.61 2.84 16.66
CA HIS A 342 18.06 3.13 15.29
C HIS A 342 17.11 2.51 14.26
N VAL A 343 17.07 3.08 13.06
CA VAL A 343 16.31 2.57 11.92
C VAL A 343 17.21 1.62 11.13
N ASP A 344 16.67 0.46 10.74
CA ASP A 344 17.39 -0.52 9.90
C ASP A 344 17.22 -0.24 8.41
N TYR A 345 16.01 0.16 7.99
CA TYR A 345 15.67 0.44 6.59
C TYR A 345 14.61 1.55 6.50
N MET A 346 14.76 2.43 5.51
CA MET A 346 13.74 3.43 5.16
C MET A 346 13.23 3.17 3.75
N LEU A 347 11.94 2.88 3.62
CA LEU A 347 11.23 2.80 2.35
C LEU A 347 10.69 4.18 2.00
N LEU A 348 10.97 4.63 0.77
CA LEU A 348 10.65 5.98 0.31
C LEU A 348 9.97 5.94 -1.06
N SER A 349 8.88 6.71 -1.21
CA SER A 349 8.26 7.05 -2.51
C SER A 349 8.03 8.55 -2.54
N ALA A 350 8.72 9.27 -3.42
CA ALA A 350 8.64 10.72 -3.51
C ALA A 350 9.04 11.19 -4.92
N GLY A 351 8.73 12.44 -5.26
CA GLY A 351 9.10 13.06 -6.53
C GLY A 351 7.93 13.23 -7.50
N GLY A 352 6.93 12.34 -7.48
CA GLY A 352 5.78 12.42 -8.39
C GLY A 352 4.96 13.70 -8.24
N ASN A 353 4.66 14.09 -7.00
CA ASN A 353 3.95 15.35 -6.73
C ASN A 353 4.82 16.58 -7.01
N ASP A 354 6.13 16.50 -6.75
CA ASP A 354 7.12 17.56 -6.99
C ASP A 354 7.19 17.95 -8.48
N VAL A 355 6.99 16.99 -9.39
CA VAL A 355 6.97 17.25 -10.83
C VAL A 355 5.57 17.50 -11.41
N GLY A 356 4.51 17.37 -10.60
CA GLY A 356 3.13 17.66 -10.99
C GLY A 356 2.38 16.47 -11.59
N PHE A 357 2.49 15.27 -11.00
CA PHE A 357 1.83 14.05 -11.49
C PHE A 357 0.32 14.20 -11.68
N ALA A 358 -0.39 14.71 -10.67
CA ALA A 358 -1.84 14.95 -10.79
C ALA A 358 -2.17 15.95 -11.91
N ASN A 359 -1.32 16.97 -12.11
CA ASN A 359 -1.49 17.99 -13.13
C ASN A 359 -1.26 17.45 -14.55
N VAL A 360 -0.38 16.46 -14.73
CA VAL A 360 -0.18 15.80 -16.04
C VAL A 360 -1.29 14.79 -16.33
N VAL A 361 -1.80 14.07 -15.33
CA VAL A 361 -3.02 13.25 -15.48
C VAL A 361 -4.20 14.11 -15.93
N ALA A 362 -4.39 15.26 -15.29
CA ALA A 362 -5.40 16.24 -15.69
C ALA A 362 -5.17 16.73 -17.13
N TRP A 363 -3.93 17.03 -17.52
CA TRP A 363 -3.61 17.45 -18.88
C TRP A 363 -3.98 16.40 -19.94
N VAL A 364 -3.72 15.12 -19.66
CA VAL A 364 -4.04 14.00 -20.57
C VAL A 364 -5.55 13.82 -20.76
N THR A 365 -6.32 14.06 -19.69
CA THR A 365 -7.72 13.65 -19.61
C THR A 365 -8.71 14.80 -19.74
N LEU A 366 -8.33 16.06 -19.53
CA LEU A 366 -9.27 17.18 -19.58
C LEU A 366 -9.67 17.56 -21.01
N ARG A 367 -10.98 17.69 -21.24
CA ARG A 367 -11.54 18.22 -22.48
C ARG A 367 -11.31 19.73 -22.61
N PRO A 368 -11.18 20.27 -23.84
CA PRO A 368 -11.11 21.72 -24.06
C PRO A 368 -12.35 22.49 -23.59
N SER A 369 -13.53 21.86 -23.62
CA SER A 369 -14.82 22.42 -23.19
C SER A 369 -15.04 22.39 -21.67
N THR A 370 -14.04 21.98 -20.89
CA THR A 370 -14.16 21.82 -19.44
C THR A 370 -14.53 23.13 -18.73
N SER A 371 -15.44 23.07 -17.76
CA SER A 371 -15.87 24.24 -16.99
C SER A 371 -14.73 24.85 -16.16
N ALA A 372 -14.81 26.17 -15.94
CA ALA A 372 -13.81 26.90 -15.17
C ALA A 372 -13.68 26.43 -13.71
N SER A 373 -14.74 25.85 -13.12
CA SER A 373 -14.69 25.28 -11.78
C SER A 373 -13.88 23.98 -11.73
N LEU A 374 -14.01 23.14 -12.76
CA LEU A 374 -13.29 21.87 -12.84
C LEU A 374 -11.81 22.08 -13.21
N ALA A 375 -11.51 23.02 -14.10
CA ALA A 375 -10.14 23.45 -14.35
C ALA A 375 -9.45 23.96 -13.06
N LYS A 376 -10.19 24.60 -12.15
CA LYS A 376 -9.67 25.01 -10.84
C LYS A 376 -9.43 23.84 -9.89
N PHE A 377 -10.23 22.77 -9.95
CA PHE A 377 -10.03 21.58 -9.12
C PHE A 377 -8.68 20.89 -9.40
N PHE A 378 -8.36 20.69 -10.67
CA PHE A 378 -7.09 20.09 -11.10
C PHE A 378 -5.90 21.06 -11.03
N GLY A 379 -6.15 22.33 -10.70
CA GLY A 379 -5.14 23.39 -10.74
C GLY A 379 -4.62 23.65 -12.16
N ALA A 380 -3.49 24.35 -12.25
CA ALA A 380 -2.82 24.55 -13.53
C ALA A 380 -2.34 23.19 -14.07
N THR A 381 -2.86 22.76 -15.23
CA THR A 381 -2.40 21.53 -15.87
C THR A 381 -0.92 21.63 -16.26
N VAL A 382 -0.21 20.50 -16.21
CA VAL A 382 1.21 20.41 -16.57
C VAL A 382 1.33 19.57 -17.82
N SER A 383 1.71 20.18 -18.94
CA SER A 383 1.96 19.43 -20.19
C SER A 383 3.13 18.46 -20.04
N ALA A 384 3.22 17.42 -20.88
CA ALA A 384 4.36 16.51 -20.89
C ALA A 384 5.73 17.23 -21.00
N LYS A 385 5.81 18.31 -21.79
CA LYS A 385 7.03 19.12 -21.91
C LYS A 385 7.40 19.84 -20.61
N GLN A 386 6.41 20.39 -19.91
CA GLN A 386 6.64 21.06 -18.63
C GLN A 386 6.95 20.03 -17.53
N PHE A 387 6.31 18.86 -17.55
CA PHE A 387 6.62 17.75 -16.66
C PHE A 387 8.08 17.31 -16.82
N ALA A 388 8.53 17.08 -18.05
CA ALA A 388 9.94 16.80 -18.37
C ALA A 388 10.90 17.91 -17.90
N LYS A 389 10.47 19.18 -17.98
CA LYS A 389 11.23 20.30 -17.44
C LYS A 389 11.33 20.24 -15.91
N ASN A 390 10.23 19.96 -15.21
CA ASN A 390 10.21 19.83 -13.75
C ASN A 390 11.11 18.68 -13.28
N ILE A 391 11.13 17.54 -14.00
CA ILE A 391 12.05 16.42 -13.73
C ILE A 391 13.51 16.89 -13.72
N ARG A 392 13.88 17.73 -14.69
CA ARG A 392 15.27 18.23 -14.81
C ARG A 392 15.61 19.33 -13.82
N ASP A 393 14.66 20.23 -13.57
CA ASP A 393 14.91 21.50 -12.89
C ASP A 393 14.53 21.50 -11.39
N ILE A 394 13.66 20.59 -10.94
CA ILE A 394 13.12 20.58 -9.56
C ILE A 394 13.63 19.38 -8.76
N LEU A 395 13.53 18.17 -9.32
CA LEU A 395 13.87 16.95 -8.57
C LEU A 395 15.26 16.94 -7.94
N PRO A 396 16.34 17.37 -8.62
CA PRO A 396 17.69 17.29 -8.05
C PRO A 396 17.82 18.03 -6.72
N ASP A 397 17.34 19.27 -6.67
CA ASP A 397 17.42 20.11 -5.48
C ASP A 397 16.50 19.59 -4.38
N ALA A 398 15.28 19.16 -4.73
CA ALA A 398 14.35 18.56 -3.78
C ALA A 398 14.94 17.31 -3.10
N TYR A 399 15.52 16.39 -3.89
CA TYR A 399 16.19 15.21 -3.35
C TYR A 399 17.44 15.55 -2.53
N ALA A 400 18.22 16.56 -2.93
CA ALA A 400 19.37 17.01 -2.16
C ALA A 400 18.96 17.53 -0.78
N ASP A 401 17.89 18.31 -0.70
CA ASP A 401 17.32 18.81 0.56
C ASP A 401 16.82 17.65 1.44
N LEU A 402 16.14 16.66 0.84
CA LEU A 402 15.73 15.46 1.54
C LEU A 402 16.93 14.66 2.07
N GLY A 403 17.94 14.41 1.24
CA GLY A 403 19.16 13.70 1.63
C GLY A 403 19.86 14.38 2.80
N LYS A 404 20.03 15.70 2.73
CA LYS A 404 20.60 16.49 3.84
C LYS A 404 19.77 16.37 5.12
N ALA A 405 18.44 16.41 5.01
CA ALA A 405 17.56 16.27 6.17
C ALA A 405 17.64 14.86 6.77
N LEU A 406 17.65 13.81 5.95
CA LEU A 406 17.76 12.42 6.40
C LEU A 406 19.11 12.16 7.09
N GLU A 407 20.22 12.55 6.46
CA GLU A 407 21.57 12.38 7.01
C GLU A 407 21.74 13.08 8.36
N LYS A 408 21.19 14.29 8.48
CA LYS A 408 21.27 15.08 9.71
C LYS A 408 20.43 14.52 10.86
N SER A 409 19.27 13.94 10.56
CA SER A 409 18.22 13.75 11.57
C SER A 409 17.85 12.30 11.88
N VAL A 410 18.02 11.37 10.95
CA VAL A 410 17.51 9.99 11.10
C VAL A 410 18.62 9.06 11.56
N PRO A 411 18.41 8.24 12.61
CA PRO A 411 19.41 7.30 13.10
C PRO A 411 19.45 6.04 12.22
N LEU A 412 19.77 6.18 10.94
CA LEU A 412 19.79 5.10 9.94
C LEU A 412 21.23 4.57 9.79
N TYR A 413 21.54 3.44 10.43
CA TYR A 413 22.93 2.96 10.57
C TYR A 413 23.07 1.49 10.17
N SER A 414 24.24 1.11 9.65
CA SER A 414 24.60 -0.29 9.36
C SER A 414 24.90 -1.11 10.62
N SER A 415 25.46 -0.45 11.64
CA SER A 415 25.70 -1.02 12.96
C SER A 415 25.44 0.04 14.03
N PRO A 416 24.81 -0.32 15.16
CA PRO A 416 24.69 0.57 16.31
C PRO A 416 26.02 1.10 16.85
N SER A 417 27.13 0.39 16.61
CA SER A 417 28.47 0.76 17.09
C SER A 417 29.07 1.98 16.40
N ASP A 418 28.70 2.22 15.14
CA ASP A 418 29.44 3.16 14.29
C ASP A 418 28.75 4.52 14.24
N ALA A 419 27.43 4.57 14.45
CA ALA A 419 26.59 5.77 14.45
C ALA A 419 26.79 6.68 13.21
N VAL A 420 27.22 6.09 12.09
CA VAL A 420 27.39 6.74 10.79
C VAL A 420 26.16 6.46 9.93
N PHE A 421 25.58 7.53 9.37
CA PHE A 421 24.45 7.44 8.45
C PHE A 421 24.79 6.56 7.25
N ASP A 422 24.02 5.50 7.04
CA ASP A 422 24.19 4.58 5.91
C ASP A 422 23.12 4.87 4.85
N ALA A 423 23.53 5.67 3.86
CA ALA A 423 22.65 6.11 2.77
C ALA A 423 22.09 4.93 1.96
N SER A 424 22.78 3.78 1.91
CA SER A 424 22.32 2.61 1.14
C SER A 424 21.04 1.99 1.72
N ARG A 425 20.70 2.30 2.97
CA ARG A 425 19.47 1.84 3.65
C ARG A 425 18.24 2.70 3.36
N VAL A 426 18.41 3.79 2.60
CA VAL A 426 17.28 4.51 1.99
C VAL A 426 16.93 3.81 0.68
N VAL A 427 15.72 3.27 0.61
CA VAL A 427 15.20 2.51 -0.53
C VAL A 427 14.17 3.36 -1.26
N LEU A 428 14.59 4.02 -2.33
CA LEU A 428 13.72 4.84 -3.18
C LEU A 428 12.98 3.94 -4.18
N THR A 429 11.65 3.97 -4.15
CA THR A 429 10.78 3.16 -4.99
C THR A 429 10.45 3.90 -6.29
N ALA A 430 10.57 3.23 -7.44
CA ALA A 430 10.15 3.77 -8.72
C ALA A 430 8.62 3.75 -8.89
N TYR A 431 8.10 4.67 -9.69
CA TYR A 431 6.70 4.63 -10.13
C TYR A 431 6.52 3.65 -11.29
N PRO A 432 5.44 2.84 -11.31
CA PRO A 432 5.17 1.94 -12.41
C PRO A 432 4.70 2.67 -13.66
N ASP A 433 4.85 2.03 -14.83
CA ASP A 433 4.17 2.47 -16.04
C ASP A 433 2.70 2.06 -16.01
N VAL A 434 1.83 3.03 -15.72
CA VAL A 434 0.39 2.80 -15.61
C VAL A 434 -0.34 2.92 -16.94
N LEU A 435 0.32 3.36 -18.03
CA LEU A 435 -0.34 3.83 -19.26
C LEU A 435 -0.47 2.77 -20.36
N VAL A 436 -0.33 1.49 -20.02
CA VAL A 436 -0.31 0.39 -20.99
C VAL A 436 -1.56 -0.49 -20.97
N ASP A 437 -1.84 -1.13 -22.11
CA ASP A 437 -2.91 -2.11 -22.29
C ASP A 437 -2.50 -3.53 -21.86
N GLU A 438 -3.39 -4.51 -22.05
CA GLU A 438 -3.13 -5.93 -21.75
C GLU A 438 -2.00 -6.56 -22.59
N ASN A 439 -1.56 -5.90 -23.65
CA ASN A 439 -0.48 -6.33 -24.53
C ASN A 439 0.84 -5.55 -24.29
N GLY A 440 0.82 -4.55 -23.39
CA GLY A 440 1.96 -3.69 -23.12
C GLY A 440 2.14 -2.52 -24.08
N ASN A 441 1.16 -2.24 -24.93
CA ASN A 441 1.17 -1.03 -25.78
C ASN A 441 0.60 0.14 -24.99
N VAL A 442 0.96 1.38 -25.36
CA VAL A 442 0.29 2.57 -24.82
C VAL A 442 -1.21 2.47 -25.08
N CYS A 443 -2.00 2.81 -24.07
CA CYS A 443 -3.44 2.76 -24.13
C CYS A 443 -3.99 3.49 -25.37
N ALA A 444 -4.71 2.76 -26.22
CA ALA A 444 -5.43 3.37 -27.33
C ALA A 444 -6.55 4.27 -26.78
N ALA A 445 -6.69 5.45 -27.40
CA ALA A 445 -7.69 6.45 -27.04
C ALA A 445 -8.13 7.24 -28.29
N GLY A 446 -9.16 8.06 -28.14
CA GLY A 446 -9.61 8.99 -29.19
C GLY A 446 -8.54 10.01 -29.60
N PRO A 447 -8.75 10.73 -30.72
CA PRO A 447 -7.85 11.81 -31.12
C PRO A 447 -7.75 12.90 -30.03
N ASP A 448 -6.65 13.65 -30.01
CA ASP A 448 -6.45 14.75 -29.03
C ASP A 448 -7.51 15.87 -29.18
N GLU A 449 -8.08 16.01 -30.38
CA GLU A 449 -9.17 16.93 -30.76
C GLU A 449 -10.07 16.25 -31.82
N GLY A 450 -11.41 16.24 -31.65
CA GLY A 450 -12.37 15.80 -32.68
C GLY A 450 -13.24 14.57 -32.35
N GLU A 451 -14.28 14.35 -33.19
CA GLU A 451 -15.42 13.39 -33.12
C GLU A 451 -15.64 12.59 -31.82
N GLU A 452 -16.49 13.17 -30.95
CA GLU A 452 -16.99 12.59 -29.69
C GLU A 452 -17.67 11.21 -29.87
N ASP A 453 -18.22 10.95 -31.06
CA ASP A 453 -19.08 9.79 -31.36
C ASP A 453 -18.35 8.43 -31.41
N SER A 454 -17.01 8.42 -31.36
CA SER A 454 -16.21 7.18 -31.36
C SER A 454 -15.31 6.98 -30.14
N GLU A 455 -15.13 8.02 -29.30
CA GLU A 455 -14.22 7.99 -28.15
C GLU A 455 -14.59 6.91 -27.13
N HIS A 456 -15.87 6.65 -26.96
CA HIS A 456 -16.40 5.64 -26.02
C HIS A 456 -16.08 4.19 -26.44
N ASN A 457 -15.52 3.97 -27.63
CA ASN A 457 -15.05 2.64 -28.04
C ASN A 457 -13.68 2.28 -27.43
N TYR A 458 -12.95 3.26 -26.91
CA TYR A 458 -11.62 3.04 -26.35
C TYR A 458 -11.68 2.72 -24.86
N ALA A 459 -10.94 1.70 -24.43
CA ALA A 459 -10.84 1.30 -23.03
C ALA A 459 -10.36 2.45 -22.13
N ALA A 460 -9.41 3.26 -22.60
CA ALA A 460 -8.93 4.43 -21.86
C ALA A 460 -10.04 5.44 -21.52
N ASN A 461 -10.96 5.69 -22.46
CA ASN A 461 -12.08 6.61 -22.26
C ASN A 461 -13.23 5.95 -21.48
N GLN A 462 -13.45 4.64 -21.63
CA GLN A 462 -14.41 3.89 -20.81
C GLN A 462 -14.06 3.94 -19.32
N SER A 463 -12.77 3.96 -18.97
CA SER A 463 -12.26 4.17 -17.61
C SER A 463 -12.55 5.55 -17.01
N LEU A 464 -13.11 6.47 -17.81
CA LEU A 464 -13.47 7.84 -17.43
C LEU A 464 -14.99 8.11 -17.59
N ASP A 465 -15.78 7.09 -17.92
CA ASP A 465 -17.15 7.25 -18.42
C ASP A 465 -18.09 8.06 -17.51
N GLY A 466 -18.00 7.87 -16.18
CA GLY A 466 -18.80 8.59 -15.19
C GLY A 466 -18.63 10.12 -15.24
N PHE A 467 -17.54 10.56 -15.86
CA PHE A 467 -17.13 11.96 -16.00
C PHE A 467 -16.86 12.34 -17.47
N SER A 468 -17.39 11.56 -18.42
CA SER A 468 -17.15 11.69 -19.87
C SER A 468 -17.51 13.05 -20.46
N SER A 469 -18.40 13.82 -19.81
CA SER A 469 -18.71 15.22 -20.18
C SER A 469 -17.54 16.18 -19.94
N TRP A 470 -16.57 15.78 -19.12
CA TRP A 470 -15.42 16.59 -18.74
C TRP A 470 -14.08 15.94 -19.06
N LEU A 471 -14.03 14.60 -19.01
CA LEU A 471 -12.82 13.81 -19.15
C LEU A 471 -12.87 12.92 -20.40
N ALA A 472 -11.81 12.98 -21.19
CA ALA A 472 -11.50 12.06 -22.27
C ALA A 472 -9.97 11.97 -22.42
N ALA A 473 -9.45 10.75 -22.44
CA ALA A 473 -8.04 10.55 -22.76
C ALA A 473 -7.80 10.84 -24.24
N GLY A 474 -6.73 11.59 -24.54
CA GLY A 474 -6.25 11.81 -25.91
C GLY A 474 -5.06 10.92 -26.23
N GLY A 475 -5.10 10.19 -27.35
CA GLY A 475 -4.07 9.22 -27.73
C GLY A 475 -2.68 9.87 -27.91
N GLY A 476 -2.61 11.03 -28.55
CA GLY A 476 -1.36 11.76 -28.71
C GLY A 476 -0.82 12.31 -27.38
N ARG A 477 -1.70 12.69 -26.45
CA ARG A 477 -1.31 13.08 -25.08
C ARG A 477 -0.77 11.90 -24.29
N LEU A 478 -1.39 10.73 -24.38
CA LEU A 478 -0.93 9.50 -23.72
C LEU A 478 0.47 9.11 -24.17
N GLU A 479 0.74 9.08 -25.47
CA GLU A 479 2.06 8.77 -26.03
C GLU A 479 3.15 9.71 -25.51
N ARG A 480 2.85 11.02 -25.45
CA ARG A 480 3.79 12.02 -24.94
C ARG A 480 4.07 11.87 -23.45
N VAL A 481 3.08 11.50 -22.64
CA VAL A 481 3.30 11.31 -21.19
C VAL A 481 4.03 10.00 -20.92
N HIS A 482 3.67 8.92 -21.61
CA HIS A 482 4.38 7.64 -21.53
C HIS A 482 5.88 7.80 -21.80
N ALA A 483 6.26 8.56 -22.84
CA ALA A 483 7.66 8.86 -23.13
C ALA A 483 8.41 9.57 -21.99
N VAL A 484 7.72 10.41 -21.19
CA VAL A 484 8.35 11.17 -20.10
C VAL A 484 8.40 10.37 -18.79
N LEU A 485 7.55 9.36 -18.60
CA LEU A 485 7.67 8.46 -17.44
C LEU A 485 9.02 7.73 -17.42
N ALA A 486 9.56 7.38 -18.59
CA ALA A 486 10.91 6.81 -18.71
C ALA A 486 12.01 7.80 -18.31
N GLU A 487 11.83 9.11 -18.58
CA GLU A 487 12.75 10.17 -18.13
C GLU A 487 12.73 10.32 -16.60
N LEU A 488 11.54 10.19 -15.99
CA LEU A 488 11.37 10.23 -14.54
C LEU A 488 12.10 9.06 -13.85
N ASP A 489 11.82 7.82 -14.26
CA ASP A 489 12.45 6.61 -13.69
C ASP A 489 13.97 6.71 -13.75
N LYS A 490 14.50 7.02 -14.95
CA LYS A 490 15.94 7.20 -15.13
C LYS A 490 16.50 8.29 -14.21
N ARG A 491 15.86 9.46 -14.13
CA ARG A 491 16.37 10.57 -13.32
C ARG A 491 16.32 10.26 -11.81
N MET A 492 15.28 9.58 -11.34
CA MET A 492 15.20 9.10 -9.97
C MET A 492 16.33 8.11 -9.65
N GLY A 493 16.61 7.17 -10.56
CA GLY A 493 17.70 6.22 -10.44
C GLY A 493 19.08 6.88 -10.40
N ASP A 494 19.33 7.82 -11.30
CA ASP A 494 20.59 8.59 -11.35
C ASP A 494 20.81 9.35 -10.02
N ILE A 495 19.78 10.08 -9.56
CA ILE A 495 19.84 10.86 -8.30
C ILE A 495 20.04 9.94 -7.08
N ALA A 496 19.32 8.82 -7.01
CA ALA A 496 19.49 7.85 -5.92
C ALA A 496 20.92 7.29 -5.89
N GLY A 497 21.47 6.96 -7.06
CA GLY A 497 22.86 6.50 -7.20
C GLY A 497 23.88 7.55 -6.72
N ASP A 498 23.70 8.82 -7.11
CA ASP A 498 24.57 9.92 -6.70
C ASP A 498 24.56 10.16 -5.18
N MET A 499 23.43 9.90 -4.52
CA MET A 499 23.30 9.98 -3.06
C MET A 499 23.67 8.69 -2.31
N GLY A 500 24.05 7.63 -3.03
CA GLY A 500 24.34 6.32 -2.45
C GLY A 500 23.11 5.58 -1.91
N TRP A 501 21.90 5.97 -2.32
CA TRP A 501 20.65 5.29 -1.98
C TRP A 501 20.45 4.02 -2.81
N THR A 502 19.67 3.09 -2.27
CA THR A 502 19.20 1.94 -3.04
C THR A 502 17.98 2.35 -3.87
N PHE A 503 18.05 2.20 -5.20
CA PHE A 503 16.92 2.45 -6.08
C PHE A 503 16.17 1.15 -6.41
N ALA A 504 14.97 1.00 -5.88
CA ALA A 504 14.04 -0.09 -6.19
C ALA A 504 13.30 0.17 -7.52
N GLY A 505 14.08 0.19 -8.61
CA GLY A 505 13.62 0.53 -9.97
C GLY A 505 12.94 -0.62 -10.74
N ARG A 506 12.95 -1.84 -10.19
CA ARG A 506 12.54 -3.04 -10.92
C ARG A 506 11.09 -3.04 -11.38
N ILE A 507 10.20 -2.36 -10.66
CA ILE A 507 8.79 -2.29 -11.09
C ILE A 507 8.66 -1.65 -12.49
N TYR A 508 9.52 -0.67 -12.80
CA TYR A 508 9.58 -0.03 -14.10
C TYR A 508 10.51 -0.81 -15.06
N ALA A 509 11.75 -1.09 -14.63
CA ALA A 509 12.79 -1.70 -15.46
C ALA A 509 12.42 -3.12 -15.93
N ASP A 510 11.84 -3.95 -15.06
CA ASP A 510 11.40 -5.31 -15.38
C ASP A 510 9.98 -5.31 -15.98
N LYS A 511 9.42 -4.13 -16.29
CA LYS A 511 8.10 -3.94 -16.89
C LYS A 511 6.97 -4.60 -16.09
N GLY A 512 6.98 -4.47 -14.77
CA GLY A 512 6.06 -5.17 -13.87
C GLY A 512 4.58 -4.88 -14.13
N PHE A 513 4.24 -3.71 -14.71
CA PHE A 513 2.87 -3.34 -15.08
C PHE A 513 2.52 -3.60 -16.56
N THR A 514 3.42 -4.18 -17.35
CA THR A 514 3.08 -4.60 -18.73
C THR A 514 1.94 -5.61 -18.69
N GLY A 515 0.88 -5.30 -19.44
CA GLY A 515 -0.36 -6.09 -19.42
C GLY A 515 -1.34 -5.70 -18.31
N HIS A 516 -0.98 -4.75 -17.44
CA HIS A 516 -1.71 -4.42 -16.22
C HIS A 516 -1.97 -2.92 -16.01
N GLY A 517 -1.78 -2.09 -17.04
CA GLY A 517 -2.06 -0.65 -16.94
C GLY A 517 -3.57 -0.31 -16.89
N PHE A 518 -3.90 0.97 -16.87
CA PHE A 518 -5.25 1.46 -16.54
C PHE A 518 -6.33 1.12 -17.57
N CYS A 519 -5.94 0.79 -18.79
CA CYS A 519 -6.85 0.37 -19.86
C CYS A 519 -6.79 -1.14 -20.13
N ALA A 520 -5.95 -1.90 -19.41
CA ALA A 520 -5.79 -3.32 -19.63
C ALA A 520 -7.06 -4.10 -19.29
N ARG A 521 -7.43 -5.06 -20.13
CA ARG A 521 -8.66 -5.84 -19.97
C ARG A 521 -8.43 -7.33 -20.15
N ASN A 522 -9.14 -8.14 -19.37
CA ASN A 522 -9.26 -9.57 -19.66
C ASN A 522 -10.52 -9.84 -20.49
N SER A 523 -10.36 -10.00 -21.80
CA SER A 523 -11.47 -10.31 -22.71
C SER A 523 -12.23 -11.60 -22.36
N ARG A 524 -11.58 -12.57 -21.71
CA ARG A 524 -12.22 -13.82 -21.25
C ARG A 524 -13.10 -13.63 -20.02
N LYS A 525 -12.98 -12.49 -19.33
CA LYS A 525 -13.75 -12.12 -18.14
C LYS A 525 -14.49 -10.79 -18.33
N ALA A 526 -14.81 -10.42 -19.57
CA ALA A 526 -15.45 -9.15 -19.88
C ALA A 526 -16.80 -8.93 -19.14
N ASP A 527 -17.51 -10.02 -18.81
CA ASP A 527 -18.77 -9.97 -18.07
C ASP A 527 -18.59 -9.97 -16.53
N ASP A 528 -17.37 -10.12 -16.02
CA ASP A 528 -17.11 -10.05 -14.59
C ASP A 528 -17.20 -8.58 -14.12
N PRO A 529 -18.05 -8.26 -13.13
CA PRO A 529 -18.13 -6.91 -12.58
C PRO A 529 -16.79 -6.31 -12.15
N ALA A 530 -15.82 -7.13 -11.73
CA ALA A 530 -14.47 -6.66 -11.37
C ALA A 530 -13.64 -6.19 -12.58
N GLU A 531 -13.95 -6.68 -13.79
CA GLU A 531 -13.29 -6.30 -15.06
C GLU A 531 -14.01 -5.17 -15.79
N ALA A 532 -15.25 -4.82 -15.40
CA ALA A 532 -15.98 -3.71 -16.00
C ALA A 532 -15.22 -2.39 -15.84
N LEU A 533 -15.02 -1.66 -16.95
CA LEU A 533 -14.40 -0.32 -16.93
C LEU A 533 -15.39 0.80 -16.68
N MET A 534 -16.67 0.52 -16.92
CA MET A 534 -17.75 1.49 -16.84
C MET A 534 -18.30 1.61 -15.43
N LEU A 535 -18.68 2.84 -15.06
CA LEU A 535 -19.38 3.11 -13.81
C LEU A 535 -20.82 2.57 -13.89
N PRO A 536 -21.27 1.74 -12.94
CA PRO A 536 -22.63 1.23 -12.99
C PRO A 536 -23.65 2.36 -12.87
N CYS A 537 -24.66 2.34 -13.73
CA CYS A 537 -25.70 3.35 -13.78
C CYS A 537 -27.09 2.71 -13.90
N TRP A 538 -28.10 3.44 -13.45
CA TRP A 538 -29.48 2.98 -13.46
C TRP A 538 -30.24 3.48 -14.68
N GLY A 539 -30.60 2.59 -15.61
CA GLY A 539 -31.34 2.95 -16.81
C GLY A 539 -30.82 2.25 -18.07
N ASP A 540 -31.03 2.89 -19.21
CA ASP A 540 -30.57 2.43 -20.53
C ASP A 540 -29.65 3.49 -21.16
N ALA A 541 -28.93 3.08 -22.19
CA ALA A 541 -28.02 3.90 -22.98
C ALA A 541 -28.08 3.44 -24.44
N GLU A 542 -27.91 4.35 -25.39
CA GLU A 542 -27.96 4.05 -26.83
C GLU A 542 -26.95 2.97 -27.23
N LYS A 543 -25.77 2.99 -26.61
CA LYS A 543 -24.70 2.00 -26.84
C LYS A 543 -24.26 1.37 -25.51
N PRO A 544 -23.77 0.10 -25.52
CA PRO A 544 -23.28 -0.56 -24.32
C PRO A 544 -22.11 0.15 -23.63
N THR A 545 -21.35 0.97 -24.36
CA THR A 545 -20.17 1.68 -23.88
C THR A 545 -20.45 3.12 -23.42
N LEU A 546 -21.73 3.51 -23.34
CA LEU A 546 -22.16 4.84 -22.92
C LEU A 546 -22.82 4.80 -21.54
N THR A 547 -22.68 5.90 -20.80
CA THR A 547 -23.39 6.11 -19.54
C THR A 547 -24.90 6.16 -19.74
N CYS A 548 -25.66 5.78 -18.72
CA CYS A 548 -27.12 5.77 -18.79
C CYS A 548 -27.71 7.18 -18.97
N GLU A 549 -28.78 7.25 -19.74
CA GLU A 549 -29.57 8.46 -19.95
C GLU A 549 -30.85 8.44 -19.11
N GLN A 550 -31.40 9.62 -18.82
CA GLN A 550 -32.69 9.73 -18.14
C GLN A 550 -33.80 9.21 -19.05
N SER A 551 -34.39 8.06 -18.67
CA SER A 551 -35.56 7.51 -19.33
C SER A 551 -36.84 8.12 -18.77
N TRP A 552 -37.56 8.88 -19.60
CA TRP A 552 -38.88 9.46 -19.28
C TRP A 552 -40.04 8.50 -19.56
N SER A 553 -39.79 7.39 -20.28
CA SER A 553 -40.80 6.39 -20.65
C SER A 553 -41.15 5.43 -19.50
N GLY A 554 -40.35 5.39 -18.42
CA GLY A 554 -40.64 4.63 -17.21
C GLY A 554 -40.48 3.11 -17.31
N GLU A 555 -40.10 2.59 -18.48
CA GLU A 555 -40.14 1.15 -18.79
C GLU A 555 -38.83 0.39 -18.56
N ILE A 556 -37.67 1.06 -18.41
CA ILE A 556 -36.40 0.39 -18.10
C ILE A 556 -35.81 0.90 -16.78
N LYS A 557 -35.75 0.00 -15.79
CA LYS A 557 -35.36 0.28 -14.40
C LYS A 557 -34.41 -0.80 -13.88
N GLN A 558 -33.26 -0.98 -14.51
CA GLN A 558 -32.24 -1.92 -14.03
C GLN A 558 -30.84 -1.32 -14.05
N TRP A 559 -29.96 -1.91 -13.26
CA TRP A 559 -28.55 -1.59 -13.24
C TRP A 559 -27.83 -2.14 -14.48
N ARG A 560 -26.93 -1.33 -15.05
CA ARG A 560 -25.92 -1.78 -16.01
C ARG A 560 -24.54 -1.19 -15.68
N PRO A 561 -23.43 -1.88 -15.96
CA PRO A 561 -23.39 -3.28 -16.41
C PRO A 561 -23.71 -4.27 -15.28
N TYR A 562 -23.65 -3.86 -14.01
CA TYR A 562 -23.95 -4.70 -12.85
C TYR A 562 -24.60 -3.92 -11.72
N ASP A 563 -25.21 -4.64 -10.76
CA ASP A 563 -25.77 -4.05 -9.54
C ASP A 563 -24.66 -3.80 -8.50
N PRO A 564 -24.33 -2.55 -8.17
CA PRO A 564 -23.25 -2.20 -7.26
C PRO A 564 -23.48 -2.61 -5.81
N SER A 565 -24.73 -2.80 -5.37
CA SER A 565 -25.02 -3.22 -3.99
C SER A 565 -24.77 -4.72 -3.78
N ALA A 566 -24.88 -5.51 -4.86
CA ALA A 566 -24.76 -6.97 -4.80
C ALA A 566 -23.45 -7.48 -5.45
N ARG A 567 -22.88 -6.72 -6.39
CA ARG A 567 -21.81 -7.16 -7.29
C ARG A 567 -20.65 -6.16 -7.39
N ASN A 568 -20.43 -5.33 -6.36
CA ASN A 568 -19.20 -4.55 -6.24
C ASN A 568 -18.11 -5.38 -5.56
N TYR A 569 -16.99 -5.59 -6.25
CA TYR A 569 -15.86 -6.38 -5.74
C TYR A 569 -14.55 -5.59 -5.82
N PRO A 570 -14.33 -4.61 -4.93
CA PRO A 570 -13.17 -3.70 -5.00
C PRO A 570 -11.82 -4.42 -4.96
N TYR A 571 -11.76 -5.57 -4.27
CA TYR A 571 -10.52 -6.35 -4.09
C TYR A 571 -10.47 -7.65 -4.89
N ALA A 572 -11.46 -7.92 -5.75
CA ALA A 572 -11.36 -9.07 -6.64
C ALA A 572 -10.24 -8.87 -7.66
N LEU A 573 -9.53 -9.97 -7.95
CA LEU A 573 -8.45 -10.02 -8.92
C LEU A 573 -8.94 -9.60 -10.31
N ARG A 574 -8.15 -8.77 -10.99
CA ARG A 574 -8.49 -8.23 -12.31
C ARG A 574 -7.25 -7.99 -13.18
N GLN A 575 -7.43 -7.83 -14.49
CA GLN A 575 -6.32 -7.57 -15.41
C GLN A 575 -5.63 -6.24 -15.11
N ARG A 576 -6.41 -5.18 -14.88
CA ARG A 576 -5.85 -3.85 -14.60
C ARG A 576 -5.38 -3.75 -13.16
N TRP A 577 -4.11 -3.39 -12.96
CA TRP A 577 -3.58 -3.09 -11.64
C TRP A 577 -3.65 -1.62 -11.27
N VAL A 578 -4.43 -0.82 -12.00
CA VAL A 578 -4.62 0.61 -11.75
C VAL A 578 -6.10 0.89 -11.54
N ARG A 579 -6.42 1.71 -10.53
CA ARG A 579 -7.77 2.23 -10.27
C ARG A 579 -8.09 3.30 -11.30
N SER A 580 -9.11 3.09 -12.12
CA SER A 580 -9.69 4.15 -12.93
C SER A 580 -10.44 5.18 -12.06
N PHE A 581 -10.93 6.28 -12.66
CA PHE A 581 -11.81 7.22 -11.96
C PHE A 581 -13.11 6.53 -11.51
N ASN A 582 -13.61 5.61 -12.33
CA ASN A 582 -14.79 4.82 -12.01
C ASN A 582 -14.53 3.83 -10.88
N ASP A 583 -13.37 3.15 -10.90
CA ASP A 583 -12.97 2.25 -9.82
C ASP A 583 -12.82 3.00 -8.50
N ALA A 584 -12.22 4.21 -8.53
CA ALA A 584 -12.07 5.06 -7.35
C ALA A 584 -13.43 5.48 -6.77
N PHE A 585 -14.39 5.87 -7.63
CA PHE A 585 -15.76 6.15 -7.21
C PHE A 585 -16.40 4.93 -6.53
N MET A 586 -16.19 3.73 -7.07
CA MET A 586 -16.77 2.47 -6.57
C MET A 586 -16.04 1.88 -5.37
N THR A 587 -14.88 2.42 -5.00
CA THR A 587 -14.03 1.88 -3.93
C THR A 587 -13.92 2.85 -2.75
N VAL A 588 -13.77 4.15 -3.02
CA VAL A 588 -13.49 5.19 -2.03
C VAL A 588 -14.74 6.04 -1.75
N ASN A 589 -15.31 6.67 -2.79
CA ASN A 589 -16.46 7.59 -2.70
C ASN A 589 -16.39 8.59 -1.53
N GLN A 590 -15.24 9.26 -1.40
CA GLN A 590 -14.99 10.23 -0.33
C GLN A 590 -15.89 11.47 -0.49
N LYS A 591 -16.36 12.02 0.63
CA LYS A 591 -17.24 13.19 0.65
C LYS A 591 -16.59 14.37 1.34
N VAL A 592 -16.90 15.57 0.87
CA VAL A 592 -16.56 16.81 1.57
C VAL A 592 -17.41 16.90 2.81
N ILE A 593 -16.76 17.18 3.94
CA ILE A 593 -17.40 17.27 5.24
C ILE A 593 -17.37 18.73 5.74
N THR A 594 -18.47 19.19 6.32
CA THR A 594 -18.55 20.48 7.02
C THR A 594 -17.88 20.41 8.39
N ARG A 595 -17.50 21.55 8.96
CA ARG A 595 -16.95 21.64 10.33
C ARG A 595 -17.76 20.93 11.41
N ASN A 596 -19.08 20.80 11.20
CA ASN A 596 -19.98 20.15 12.14
C ASN A 596 -20.16 18.65 11.84
N GLY A 597 -19.28 18.07 11.02
CA GLY A 597 -19.27 16.66 10.67
C GLY A 597 -20.16 16.27 9.51
N LYS A 598 -21.10 17.11 9.04
CA LYS A 598 -22.08 16.75 8.01
C LYS A 598 -21.50 16.77 6.59
N ILE A 599 -21.89 15.82 5.75
CA ILE A 599 -21.61 15.83 4.30
C ILE A 599 -22.18 17.06 3.58
N ASP A 600 -21.37 17.62 2.67
CA ASP A 600 -21.77 18.60 1.68
C ASP A 600 -21.73 17.98 0.27
N GLU A 601 -22.90 17.52 -0.21
CA GLU A 601 -23.03 16.88 -1.52
C GLU A 601 -22.71 17.84 -2.69
N LYS A 602 -23.02 19.14 -2.56
CA LYS A 602 -22.74 20.13 -3.62
C LYS A 602 -21.22 20.30 -3.75
N SER A 603 -20.53 20.44 -2.63
CA SER A 603 -19.07 20.58 -2.59
C SER A 603 -18.35 19.29 -3.00
N SER A 604 -18.88 18.12 -2.64
CA SER A 604 -18.32 16.82 -3.05
C SER A 604 -18.31 16.70 -4.57
N ALA A 605 -19.46 16.92 -5.21
CA ALA A 605 -19.57 16.89 -6.67
C ALA A 605 -18.70 17.96 -7.37
N ALA A 606 -18.58 19.15 -6.77
CA ALA A 606 -17.78 20.24 -7.36
C ALA A 606 -16.27 20.00 -7.29
N THR A 607 -15.81 19.18 -6.35
CA THR A 607 -14.39 18.89 -6.11
C THR A 607 -14.02 17.45 -6.40
N PHE A 608 -14.90 16.67 -7.03
CA PHE A 608 -14.62 15.30 -7.47
C PHE A 608 -14.04 14.43 -6.34
N SER A 609 -14.38 14.74 -5.08
CA SER A 609 -13.83 14.06 -3.91
C SER A 609 -14.18 12.57 -3.94
N GLU A 610 -15.27 12.19 -4.61
CA GLU A 610 -15.67 10.80 -4.74
C GLU A 610 -14.64 9.94 -5.50
N THR A 611 -13.79 10.57 -6.31
CA THR A 611 -12.79 9.89 -7.16
C THR A 611 -11.37 9.96 -6.62
N THR A 612 -11.18 10.43 -5.38
CA THR A 612 -9.86 10.40 -4.74
C THR A 612 -9.31 8.98 -4.78
N GLY A 613 -8.08 8.86 -5.26
CA GLY A 613 -7.40 7.58 -5.54
C GLY A 613 -7.54 7.04 -6.96
N ALA A 614 -8.15 7.78 -7.88
CA ALA A 614 -8.02 7.53 -9.31
C ALA A 614 -6.55 7.54 -9.75
N MET A 615 -6.21 6.72 -10.74
CA MET A 615 -4.88 6.53 -11.31
C MET A 615 -3.81 5.98 -10.36
N HIS A 616 -4.23 5.41 -9.22
CA HIS A 616 -3.32 4.73 -8.29
C HIS A 616 -3.36 3.21 -8.46
N PRO A 617 -2.30 2.49 -8.07
CA PRO A 617 -2.31 1.03 -8.11
C PRO A 617 -3.44 0.43 -7.28
N THR A 618 -4.03 -0.67 -7.76
CA THR A 618 -4.92 -1.54 -6.98
C THR A 618 -4.13 -2.29 -5.90
N ALA A 619 -4.81 -3.08 -5.06
CA ALA A 619 -4.15 -3.96 -4.11
C ALA A 619 -3.19 -4.96 -4.78
N GLU A 620 -3.47 -5.45 -5.99
CA GLU A 620 -2.54 -6.29 -6.77
C GLU A 620 -1.33 -5.48 -7.26
N GLY A 621 -1.56 -4.27 -7.76
CA GLY A 621 -0.49 -3.38 -8.20
C GLY A 621 0.45 -2.99 -7.06
N GLN A 622 -0.09 -2.69 -5.87
CA GLN A 622 0.70 -2.45 -4.66
C GLN A 622 1.47 -3.72 -4.23
N ALA A 623 0.90 -4.91 -4.41
CA ALA A 623 1.60 -6.18 -4.15
C ALA A 623 2.82 -6.35 -5.07
N ALA A 624 2.64 -6.09 -6.37
CA ALA A 624 3.72 -6.15 -7.35
C ALA A 624 4.83 -5.12 -7.06
N MET A 625 4.46 -3.91 -6.64
CA MET A 625 5.43 -2.89 -6.18
C MET A 625 6.21 -3.35 -4.94
N ALA A 626 5.55 -4.03 -3.98
CA ALA A 626 6.23 -4.58 -2.81
C ALA A 626 7.22 -5.69 -3.19
N ASP A 627 6.84 -6.55 -4.14
CA ASP A 627 7.75 -7.57 -4.69
C ASP A 627 8.97 -6.95 -5.37
N ALA A 628 8.81 -5.83 -6.09
CA ALA A 628 9.91 -5.11 -6.68
C ALA A 628 10.89 -4.57 -5.62
N ILE A 629 10.40 -4.00 -4.51
CA ILE A 629 11.24 -3.56 -3.38
C ILE A 629 12.00 -4.75 -2.77
N LEU A 630 11.32 -5.88 -2.57
CA LEU A 630 11.90 -7.08 -1.97
C LEU A 630 13.05 -7.67 -2.77
N MET A 631 13.12 -7.42 -4.08
CA MET A 631 14.25 -7.86 -4.89
C MET A 631 15.56 -7.17 -4.50
N ASP A 632 15.50 -5.94 -3.99
CA ASP A 632 16.68 -5.16 -3.62
C ASP A 632 16.98 -5.23 -2.12
N ILE A 633 15.95 -5.31 -1.26
CA ILE A 633 16.17 -5.38 0.20
C ILE A 633 16.53 -6.77 0.73
N ARG A 634 16.08 -7.86 0.10
CA ARG A 634 16.37 -9.24 0.58
C ARG A 634 17.87 -9.54 0.67
N PRO A 635 18.70 -9.22 -0.34
CA PRO A 635 20.15 -9.41 -0.25
C PRO A 635 20.79 -8.58 0.88
N MET A 636 20.27 -7.39 1.18
CA MET A 636 20.77 -6.54 2.27
C MET A 636 20.46 -7.17 3.62
N ILE A 637 19.21 -7.60 3.82
CA ILE A 637 18.76 -8.26 5.05
C ILE A 637 19.53 -9.55 5.27
N ALA A 638 19.73 -10.37 4.23
CA ALA A 638 20.50 -11.60 4.36
C ALA A 638 21.93 -11.34 4.86
N ARG A 639 22.63 -10.34 4.31
CA ARG A 639 23.97 -9.94 4.78
C ARG A 639 23.96 -9.44 6.22
N ASP A 640 22.98 -8.63 6.59
CA ASP A 640 22.85 -8.11 7.95
C ASP A 640 22.61 -9.22 8.98
N LEU A 641 21.86 -10.26 8.59
CA LEU A 641 21.59 -11.43 9.43
C LEU A 641 22.77 -12.40 9.52
N GLU A 642 23.62 -12.48 8.48
CA GLU A 642 24.84 -13.30 8.47
C GLU A 642 26.01 -12.66 9.25
N ALA A 643 26.04 -11.33 9.34
CA ALA A 643 27.11 -10.59 10.02
C ALA A 643 27.01 -10.61 11.56
N GLN A 644 25.98 -11.23 12.13
CA GLN A 644 25.64 -11.25 13.56
C GLN A 644 25.51 -12.68 14.06
#